data_AF-A0A561F077-F1
#
_entry.id   AF-A0A561F077-F1
#
_cell.length_a   1.000
_cell.length_b   1.000
_cell.length_c   1.000
_cell.angle_alpha   90.00
_cell.angle_beta   90.00
_cell.angle_gamma   90.00
#
_symmetry.space_group_name_H-M   'P 1'
#
loop_
_entity.id
_entity.type
_entity.pdbx_description
1 polymer ?
#
loop_
_entity_poly.entity_id
_entity_poly.type
_entity_poly.pdbx_seq_one_letter_code
_entity_poly.pdbx_strand_id
1 'polypeptide(L)'
;MSHSSTEPSSGEDATAPLPEIQAGVPLLEPPGWAVAQRALFDLLDHSWRKFARDFTGPDGRLNYNGRLTTRDGVDDFYEVFFNWPQLYLLGGADDLLAASEKHWEGVTRHLTELDMLKDEYERGYDWFHQGESLLLLYFLCMADPERWSERALRFAELYVDPVHGNYDPGHRIVTRPHNGSDPDRQGLSDGEVYPWLQKEADTYGYPLEWLPEAQDGPYPLDSDPRLGAQMRERMGFGDTAVNLAVAGLVLNAWILSGEQRYRDWIVEYVGAWRERTEANGGVIPDNVGLDGVVGSRLEGRWYGGHYGWSWPHGWHSVGHAACVAALAAAVSAGEDDYLSMVGTTLDEMISRAKLMPHSEADSSLPAKWAVELAGDFDKPTLHLPFRHNDSGWFDYNPVTLPVPIALWHHSASEEDRVRIEKLREADPLDWSTVRSFRAKEESGHEKAWFAFLAGDDPGYPERILAAAQAQVRHRLRRIDRYRDLDVDEADIHVWQQCNPVATEALVQLTWGGPQVLYNGSIQQARLRYHDAQARRAGLPQDVAALVTSIDPEATTVELVNLSPDKDRTIILQAGALAEHTISSVRYTTCTDEGWIGDMYDYGHTEPVVGEVETACDGAYLTVQLPASTRIRMTLRLELRTRTPSYRSPFGTSADAPNAETSEESA
;
A
#
# COMPACT_ATOMS: atom_id res chain seq x y z
N MET A 1 -43.62 -15.16 52.99
CA MET A 1 -42.46 -15.67 52.23
C MET A 1 -42.61 -15.15 50.81
N SER A 2 -42.05 -13.98 50.54
CA SER A 2 -42.06 -13.34 49.22
C SER A 2 -40.69 -13.55 48.60
N HIS A 3 -40.65 -14.21 47.45
CA HIS A 3 -39.42 -14.38 46.68
C HIS A 3 -39.19 -13.16 45.81
N SER A 4 -38.07 -12.48 46.09
CA SER A 4 -37.50 -11.38 45.34
C SER A 4 -36.83 -11.91 44.07
N SER A 5 -37.35 -11.53 42.91
CA SER A 5 -36.70 -11.66 41.62
C SER A 5 -35.86 -10.41 41.37
N THR A 6 -34.54 -10.55 41.42
CA THR A 6 -33.57 -9.55 40.98
C THR A 6 -33.57 -9.48 39.45
N GLU A 7 -34.03 -8.35 38.91
CA GLU A 7 -33.79 -7.95 37.52
C GLU A 7 -32.29 -7.70 37.31
N PRO A 8 -31.71 -8.08 36.15
CA PRO A 8 -30.38 -7.62 35.79
C PRO A 8 -30.46 -6.13 35.43
N SER A 9 -29.69 -5.34 36.18
CA SER A 9 -29.36 -3.95 35.90
C SER A 9 -29.00 -3.76 34.42
N SER A 10 -29.76 -2.91 33.73
CA SER A 10 -29.35 -2.28 32.48
C SER A 10 -28.08 -1.45 32.75
N GLY A 11 -26.93 -2.06 32.48
CA GLY A 11 -25.62 -1.44 32.65
C GLY A 11 -25.38 -0.39 31.58
N GLU A 12 -25.11 0.81 32.06
CA GLU A 12 -24.57 1.96 31.34
C GLU A 12 -23.34 1.55 30.51
N ASP A 13 -23.44 1.58 29.18
CA ASP A 13 -22.28 1.66 28.29
C ASP A 13 -21.84 3.12 28.20
N ALA A 14 -21.47 3.69 29.34
CA ALA A 14 -20.69 4.91 29.38
C ALA A 14 -19.26 4.50 29.00
N THR A 15 -18.83 4.85 27.78
CA THR A 15 -17.47 4.61 27.28
C THR A 15 -16.46 4.89 28.38
N ALA A 16 -15.82 3.83 28.90
CA ALA A 16 -14.75 3.98 29.86
C ALA A 16 -13.70 4.93 29.27
N PRO A 17 -13.16 5.88 30.06
CA PRO A 17 -12.13 6.78 29.57
C PRO A 17 -10.98 5.95 28.98
N LEU A 18 -10.51 6.33 27.80
CA LEU A 18 -9.36 5.69 27.17
C LEU A 18 -8.22 5.60 28.18
N PRO A 19 -7.50 4.46 28.27
CA PRO A 19 -6.30 4.37 29.09
C PRO A 19 -5.38 5.54 28.77
N GLU A 20 -4.91 6.23 29.81
CA GLU A 20 -4.11 7.43 29.69
C GLU A 20 -2.77 7.23 30.40
N ILE A 21 -1.69 7.56 29.70
CA ILE A 21 -0.33 7.58 30.25
C ILE A 21 0.32 8.92 29.96
N GLN A 22 1.29 9.30 30.78
CA GLN A 22 2.02 10.56 30.63
C GLN A 22 3.52 10.29 30.51
N ALA A 23 4.15 10.92 29.51
CA ALA A 23 5.60 10.94 29.40
C ALA A 23 6.22 11.73 30.55
N GLY A 24 7.18 11.12 31.23
CA GLY A 24 7.88 11.73 32.36
C GLY A 24 9.37 11.95 32.14
N VAL A 25 9.98 11.33 31.12
CA VAL A 25 11.44 11.45 30.90
C VAL A 25 11.73 12.79 30.19
N PRO A 26 12.52 13.70 30.79
CA PRO A 26 12.87 14.95 30.16
C PRO A 26 13.73 14.72 28.90
N LEU A 27 13.53 15.58 27.90
CA LEU A 27 14.28 15.59 26.66
C LEU A 27 15.42 16.60 26.77
N LEU A 28 16.56 16.15 27.29
CA LEU A 28 17.77 16.97 27.40
C LEU A 28 18.43 17.21 26.04
N GLU A 29 18.56 16.13 25.27
CA GLU A 29 19.16 16.14 23.94
C GLU A 29 18.19 15.46 22.94
N PRO A 30 17.61 16.21 22.00
CA PRO A 30 16.77 15.64 20.96
C PRO A 30 17.55 14.65 20.09
N PRO A 31 17.06 13.41 19.87
CA PRO A 31 17.74 12.48 18.99
C PRO A 31 17.69 12.95 17.54
N GLY A 32 18.76 12.68 16.76
CA GLY A 32 18.91 13.18 15.39
C GLY A 32 17.75 12.78 14.47
N TRP A 33 17.27 11.55 14.58
CA TRP A 33 16.12 11.06 13.81
C TRP A 33 14.84 11.87 14.07
N ALA A 34 14.58 12.34 15.30
CA ALA A 34 13.36 13.06 15.63
C ALA A 34 13.33 14.43 14.96
N VAL A 35 14.47 15.13 15.01
CA VAL A 35 14.65 16.43 14.33
C VAL A 35 14.58 16.23 12.81
N ALA A 36 15.24 15.19 12.28
CA ALA A 36 15.22 14.89 10.84
C ALA A 36 13.82 14.50 10.33
N GLN A 37 13.01 13.81 11.14
CA GLN A 37 11.64 13.42 10.81
C GLN A 37 10.74 14.66 10.72
N ARG A 38 10.79 15.58 11.70
CA ARG A 38 10.03 16.83 11.61
C ARG A 38 10.49 17.72 10.46
N ALA A 39 11.80 17.80 10.20
CA ALA A 39 12.33 18.53 9.05
C ALA A 39 11.86 17.93 7.70
N LEU A 40 11.65 16.61 7.63
CA LEU A 40 11.05 15.97 6.45
C LEU A 40 9.58 16.37 6.29
N PHE A 41 8.77 16.37 7.35
CA PHE A 41 7.39 16.88 7.29
C PHE A 41 7.33 18.32 6.77
N ASP A 42 8.18 19.21 7.27
CA ASP A 42 8.24 20.62 6.82
C ASP A 42 8.63 20.73 5.34
N LEU A 43 9.60 19.93 4.91
CA LEU A 43 10.01 19.88 3.51
C LEU A 43 8.89 19.36 2.60
N LEU A 44 8.17 18.33 3.03
CA LEU A 44 7.03 17.78 2.30
C LEU A 44 5.90 18.81 2.21
N ASP A 45 5.58 19.53 3.30
CA ASP A 45 4.58 20.61 3.30
C ASP A 45 4.91 21.71 2.29
N HIS A 46 6.16 22.16 2.27
CA HIS A 46 6.62 23.11 1.25
C HIS A 46 6.46 22.55 -0.18
N SER A 47 6.77 21.27 -0.35
CA SER A 47 6.94 20.68 -1.68
C SER A 47 5.62 20.37 -2.37
N TRP A 48 4.64 19.79 -1.66
CA TRP A 48 3.32 19.53 -2.26
C TRP A 48 2.64 20.83 -2.68
N ARG A 49 2.79 21.91 -1.90
CA ARG A 49 2.24 23.24 -2.25
C ARG A 49 2.87 23.80 -3.51
N LYS A 50 4.18 23.60 -3.69
CA LYS A 50 4.87 24.01 -4.92
C LYS A 50 4.39 23.19 -6.12
N PHE A 51 4.23 21.87 -5.95
CA PHE A 51 3.67 21.02 -7.00
C PHE A 51 2.27 21.48 -7.42
N ALA A 52 1.35 21.64 -6.45
CA ALA A 52 -0.01 22.12 -6.69
C ALA A 52 -0.01 23.44 -7.48
N ARG A 53 0.77 24.44 -7.06
CA ARG A 53 0.83 25.72 -7.75
C ARG A 53 1.37 25.64 -9.19
N ASP A 54 2.39 24.81 -9.41
CA ASP A 54 3.15 24.86 -10.65
C ASP A 54 2.60 23.89 -11.71
N PHE A 55 1.86 22.84 -11.33
CA PHE A 55 1.33 21.82 -12.25
C PHE A 55 -0.20 21.68 -12.30
N THR A 56 -0.95 22.44 -11.50
CA THR A 56 -2.41 22.29 -11.44
C THR A 56 -3.16 23.60 -11.63
N GLY A 57 -4.41 23.47 -12.08
CA GLY A 57 -5.37 24.55 -12.22
C GLY A 57 -6.09 24.91 -10.91
N PRO A 58 -6.78 26.06 -10.87
CA PRO A 58 -7.49 26.52 -9.67
C PRO A 58 -8.61 25.57 -9.23
N ASP A 59 -9.11 24.72 -10.13
CA ASP A 59 -10.19 23.76 -9.89
C ASP A 59 -9.68 22.33 -9.59
N GLY A 60 -8.37 22.17 -9.39
CA GLY A 60 -7.73 20.92 -8.96
C GLY A 60 -7.23 20.03 -10.09
N ARG A 61 -7.56 20.33 -11.36
CA ARG A 61 -7.09 19.54 -12.51
C ARG A 61 -5.58 19.71 -12.76
N LEU A 62 -4.95 18.73 -13.38
CA LEU A 62 -3.59 18.87 -13.93
C LEU A 62 -3.59 19.82 -15.13
N ASN A 63 -2.47 20.53 -15.34
CA ASN A 63 -2.26 21.44 -16.47
C ASN A 63 -2.03 20.65 -17.77
N TYR A 64 -3.06 19.94 -18.24
CA TYR A 64 -3.08 19.21 -19.50
C TYR A 64 -4.13 19.79 -20.43
N ASN A 65 -3.75 20.04 -21.68
CA ASN A 65 -4.67 20.56 -22.71
C ASN A 65 -4.75 19.63 -23.94
N GLY A 66 -4.13 18.44 -23.86
CA GLY A 66 -4.10 17.47 -24.93
C GLY A 66 -5.35 16.57 -24.95
N ARG A 67 -5.19 15.40 -25.53
CA ARG A 67 -6.22 14.35 -25.62
C ARG A 67 -5.62 13.01 -25.15
N LEU A 68 -6.45 12.05 -24.80
CA LEU A 68 -6.03 10.68 -24.60
C LEU A 68 -6.63 9.85 -25.74
N THR A 69 -5.77 9.16 -26.48
CA THR A 69 -6.13 8.42 -27.71
C THR A 69 -6.20 6.92 -27.50
N THR A 70 -5.65 6.43 -26.39
CA THR A 70 -5.67 5.03 -25.96
C THR A 70 -6.56 4.84 -24.74
N ARG A 71 -6.69 3.60 -24.27
CA ARG A 71 -7.33 3.30 -22.99
C ARG A 71 -6.47 3.70 -21.79
N ASP A 72 -5.17 3.81 -22.01
CA ASP A 72 -4.15 4.15 -21.03
C ASP A 72 -4.16 5.63 -20.62
N GLY A 73 -3.65 5.92 -19.42
CA GLY A 73 -3.37 7.28 -18.92
C GLY A 73 -4.31 7.81 -17.84
N VAL A 74 -5.29 7.04 -17.36
CA VAL A 74 -6.14 7.47 -16.23
C VAL A 74 -5.39 7.43 -14.90
N ASP A 75 -4.62 6.38 -14.68
CA ASP A 75 -3.73 6.21 -13.54
C ASP A 75 -2.74 7.37 -13.43
N ASP A 76 -2.11 7.75 -14.54
CA ASP A 76 -1.15 8.85 -14.61
C ASP A 76 -1.65 10.19 -14.06
N PHE A 77 -2.97 10.40 -14.01
CA PHE A 77 -3.57 11.61 -13.46
C PHE A 77 -3.86 11.50 -11.96
N TYR A 78 -4.29 10.32 -11.49
CA TYR A 78 -4.57 10.08 -10.07
C TYR A 78 -3.31 9.78 -9.25
N GLU A 79 -2.36 9.03 -9.81
CA GLU A 79 -1.07 8.67 -9.22
C GLU A 79 -0.22 9.91 -8.84
N VAL A 80 -0.48 11.05 -9.45
CA VAL A 80 0.21 12.29 -9.07
C VAL A 80 -0.03 12.66 -7.60
N PHE A 81 -1.18 12.26 -7.06
CA PHE A 81 -1.64 12.66 -5.73
C PHE A 81 -1.83 11.48 -4.77
N PHE A 82 -1.58 10.22 -5.19
CA PHE A 82 -1.99 9.02 -4.44
C PHE A 82 -1.56 9.02 -2.96
N ASN A 83 -0.38 9.54 -2.66
CA ASN A 83 0.22 9.55 -1.34
C ASN A 83 -0.04 10.85 -0.53
N TRP A 84 -0.79 11.81 -1.07
CA TRP A 84 -1.08 13.07 -0.36
C TRP A 84 -2.01 12.86 0.84
N PRO A 85 -3.11 12.10 0.74
CA PRO A 85 -3.90 11.81 1.92
C PRO A 85 -3.15 10.88 2.88
N GLN A 86 -2.26 9.99 2.40
CA GLN A 86 -1.37 9.21 3.29
C GLN A 86 -0.44 10.12 4.11
N LEU A 87 0.14 11.16 3.50
CA LEU A 87 0.92 12.17 4.22
C LEU A 87 0.08 12.91 5.26
N TYR A 88 -1.18 13.27 4.94
CA TYR A 88 -2.11 13.83 5.93
C TYR A 88 -2.31 12.87 7.11
N LEU A 89 -2.58 11.59 6.83
CA LEU A 89 -2.79 10.54 7.83
C LEU A 89 -1.57 10.30 8.74
N LEU A 90 -0.36 10.59 8.26
CA LEU A 90 0.90 10.50 9.01
C LEU A 90 1.13 11.70 9.95
N GLY A 91 0.49 12.85 9.70
CA GLY A 91 0.72 14.10 10.44
C GLY A 91 1.19 15.28 9.59
N GLY A 92 0.96 15.22 8.28
CA GLY A 92 1.12 16.36 7.37
C GLY A 92 0.16 17.50 7.69
N ALA A 93 0.27 18.60 6.93
CA ALA A 93 -0.49 19.83 7.19
C ALA A 93 -2.01 19.63 7.19
N ASP A 94 -2.71 20.46 7.97
CA ASP A 94 -4.16 20.35 8.18
C ASP A 94 -4.97 20.51 6.88
N ASP A 95 -4.54 21.42 6.01
CA ASP A 95 -5.20 21.72 4.74
C ASP A 95 -4.85 20.75 3.60
N LEU A 96 -3.98 19.77 3.84
CA LEU A 96 -3.57 18.79 2.84
C LEU A 96 -4.70 17.83 2.46
N LEU A 97 -5.58 17.47 3.39
CA LEU A 97 -6.75 16.63 3.06
C LEU A 97 -7.65 17.37 2.08
N ALA A 98 -8.06 18.59 2.39
CA ALA A 98 -8.88 19.41 1.50
C ALA A 98 -8.20 19.65 0.12
N ALA A 99 -6.87 19.78 0.09
CA ALA A 99 -6.13 19.85 -1.18
C ALA A 99 -6.21 18.53 -1.96
N SER A 100 -6.06 17.39 -1.29
CA SER A 100 -6.16 16.06 -1.89
C SER A 100 -7.55 15.80 -2.47
N GLU A 101 -8.61 16.15 -1.73
CA GLU A 101 -10.01 16.05 -2.19
C GLU A 101 -10.27 16.92 -3.42
N LYS A 102 -9.79 18.16 -3.39
CA LYS A 102 -9.87 19.09 -4.53
C LYS A 102 -9.20 18.51 -5.77
N HIS A 103 -8.03 17.90 -5.62
CA HIS A 103 -7.32 17.31 -6.76
C HIS A 103 -8.00 16.05 -7.27
N TRP A 104 -8.56 15.21 -6.39
CA TRP A 104 -9.40 14.10 -6.81
C TRP A 104 -10.59 14.60 -7.63
N GLU A 105 -11.39 15.55 -7.12
CA GLU A 105 -12.56 16.09 -7.83
C GLU A 105 -12.19 16.79 -9.16
N GLY A 106 -11.06 17.50 -9.19
CA GLY A 106 -10.54 18.17 -10.37
C GLY A 106 -10.07 17.20 -11.46
N VAL A 107 -9.33 16.15 -11.07
CA VAL A 107 -8.87 15.08 -11.97
C VAL A 107 -10.05 14.28 -12.50
N THR A 108 -10.98 13.85 -11.64
CA THR A 108 -12.17 13.09 -12.06
C THR A 108 -12.97 13.85 -13.10
N ARG A 109 -13.21 15.15 -12.89
CA ARG A 109 -13.90 15.99 -13.87
C ARG A 109 -13.11 16.10 -15.17
N HIS A 110 -11.80 16.30 -15.08
CA HIS A 110 -10.93 16.40 -16.26
C HIS A 110 -10.94 15.12 -17.11
N LEU A 111 -10.78 13.96 -16.48
CA LEU A 111 -10.81 12.68 -17.19
C LEU A 111 -12.20 12.34 -17.74
N THR A 112 -13.27 12.82 -17.10
CA THR A 112 -14.64 12.76 -17.65
C THR A 112 -14.76 13.63 -18.91
N GLU A 113 -14.20 14.84 -18.91
CA GLU A 113 -14.15 15.71 -20.10
C GLU A 113 -13.34 15.09 -21.25
N LEU A 114 -12.36 14.24 -20.93
CA LEU A 114 -11.55 13.46 -21.88
C LEU A 114 -12.20 12.13 -22.30
N ASP A 115 -13.44 11.85 -21.88
CA ASP A 115 -14.20 10.61 -22.19
C ASP A 115 -13.56 9.31 -21.67
N MET A 116 -12.66 9.43 -20.69
CA MET A 116 -11.98 8.29 -20.07
C MET A 116 -12.78 7.66 -18.93
N LEU A 117 -13.61 8.45 -18.26
CA LEU A 117 -14.45 8.00 -17.15
C LEU A 117 -15.93 8.00 -17.52
N LYS A 118 -16.65 7.04 -16.97
CA LYS A 118 -18.11 6.99 -16.95
C LYS A 118 -18.56 6.79 -15.51
N ASP A 119 -19.48 7.64 -15.06
CA ASP A 119 -19.99 7.67 -13.68
C ASP A 119 -18.87 7.80 -12.61
N GLU A 120 -17.86 8.63 -12.92
CA GLU A 120 -16.66 8.90 -12.10
C GLU A 120 -15.65 7.72 -12.02
N TYR A 121 -15.85 6.64 -12.77
CA TYR A 121 -14.99 5.46 -12.76
C TYR A 121 -14.42 5.13 -14.14
N GLU A 122 -13.27 4.45 -14.18
CA GLU A 122 -12.60 3.99 -15.40
C GLU A 122 -13.57 3.19 -16.29
N ARG A 123 -13.65 3.55 -17.57
CA ARG A 123 -14.56 2.88 -18.51
C ARG A 123 -14.16 1.45 -18.76
N GLY A 124 -12.87 1.19 -18.93
CA GLY A 124 -12.39 -0.17 -19.21
C GLY A 124 -10.91 -0.23 -19.49
N TYR A 125 -10.11 -0.50 -18.46
CA TYR A 125 -8.66 -0.73 -18.56
C TYR A 125 -8.25 -1.88 -17.64
N ASP A 126 -6.97 -2.24 -17.59
CA ASP A 126 -6.53 -3.35 -16.74
C ASP A 126 -6.45 -2.96 -15.25
N TRP A 127 -6.50 -3.98 -14.38
CA TRP A 127 -6.45 -3.77 -12.93
C TRP A 127 -5.07 -3.42 -12.38
N PHE A 128 -3.99 -3.62 -13.15
CA PHE A 128 -2.67 -3.17 -12.73
C PHE A 128 -2.68 -1.64 -12.59
N HIS A 129 -3.25 -0.92 -13.55
CA HIS A 129 -3.39 0.55 -13.54
C HIS A 129 -4.61 1.06 -12.76
N GLN A 130 -5.75 0.36 -12.80
CA GLN A 130 -6.90 0.77 -11.97
C GLN A 130 -6.56 0.71 -10.48
N GLY A 131 -5.81 -0.31 -10.04
CA GLY A 131 -5.33 -0.41 -8.67
C GLY A 131 -4.46 0.79 -8.26
N GLU A 132 -3.58 1.25 -9.15
CA GLU A 132 -2.74 2.43 -8.94
C GLU A 132 -3.58 3.71 -8.82
N SER A 133 -4.58 3.87 -9.69
CA SER A 133 -5.54 4.99 -9.66
C SER A 133 -6.30 5.09 -8.33
N LEU A 134 -6.69 3.95 -7.77
CA LEU A 134 -7.57 3.87 -6.61
C LEU A 134 -6.89 4.13 -5.27
N LEU A 135 -5.55 4.12 -5.20
CA LEU A 135 -4.84 4.43 -3.96
C LEU A 135 -5.19 5.80 -3.39
N LEU A 136 -5.35 6.82 -4.25
CA LEU A 136 -5.81 8.14 -3.82
C LEU A 136 -7.17 8.05 -3.10
N LEU A 137 -8.12 7.31 -3.69
CA LEU A 137 -9.44 7.10 -3.12
C LEU A 137 -9.36 6.34 -1.78
N TYR A 138 -8.56 5.28 -1.69
CA TYR A 138 -8.46 4.49 -0.45
C TYR A 138 -7.93 5.31 0.72
N PHE A 139 -6.90 6.14 0.49
CA PHE A 139 -6.40 7.03 1.54
C PHE A 139 -7.39 8.15 1.89
N LEU A 140 -8.20 8.62 0.94
CA LEU A 140 -9.31 9.54 1.21
C LEU A 140 -10.39 8.88 2.06
N CYS A 141 -10.79 7.64 1.75
CA CYS A 141 -11.70 6.84 2.57
C CYS A 141 -11.17 6.63 4.00
N MET A 142 -9.86 6.38 4.14
CA MET A 142 -9.21 6.20 5.44
C MET A 142 -9.07 7.51 6.25
N ALA A 143 -9.09 8.66 5.58
CA ALA A 143 -8.98 9.99 6.19
C ALA A 143 -10.33 10.60 6.56
N ASP A 144 -11.34 10.43 5.69
CA ASP A 144 -12.71 10.92 5.88
C ASP A 144 -13.73 9.89 5.31
N PRO A 145 -14.02 8.82 6.05
CA PRO A 145 -14.88 7.75 5.54
C PRO A 145 -16.30 8.23 5.22
N GLU A 146 -16.85 9.17 5.99
CA GLU A 146 -18.21 9.68 5.78
C GLU A 146 -18.34 10.37 4.42
N ARG A 147 -17.36 11.19 4.05
CA ARG A 147 -17.34 11.91 2.77
C ARG A 147 -17.21 10.99 1.56
N TRP A 148 -16.47 9.89 1.70
CA TRP A 148 -16.01 9.07 0.57
C TRP A 148 -16.73 7.71 0.44
N SER A 149 -17.55 7.31 1.43
CA SER A 149 -18.23 6.01 1.45
C SER A 149 -19.12 5.74 0.24
N GLU A 150 -20.06 6.65 -0.07
CA GLU A 150 -21.03 6.44 -1.16
C GLU A 150 -20.35 6.07 -2.48
N ARG A 151 -19.26 6.78 -2.79
CA ARG A 151 -18.48 6.58 -4.00
C ARG A 151 -17.74 5.25 -4.01
N ALA A 152 -17.05 4.93 -2.91
CA ALA A 152 -16.32 3.68 -2.78
C ALA A 152 -17.24 2.46 -2.92
N LEU A 153 -18.42 2.50 -2.29
CA LEU A 153 -19.43 1.44 -2.41
C LEU A 153 -19.94 1.33 -3.85
N ARG A 154 -20.30 2.45 -4.49
CA ARG A 154 -20.75 2.46 -5.90
C ARG A 154 -19.73 1.85 -6.86
N PHE A 155 -18.44 2.10 -6.62
CA PHE A 155 -17.36 1.52 -7.43
C PHE A 155 -17.22 0.01 -7.19
N ALA A 156 -17.32 -0.45 -5.94
CA ALA A 156 -17.30 -1.88 -5.63
C ALA A 156 -18.51 -2.63 -6.24
N GLU A 157 -19.68 -1.99 -6.33
CA GLU A 157 -20.89 -2.60 -6.95
C GLU A 157 -20.66 -3.01 -8.40
N LEU A 158 -19.75 -2.35 -9.13
CA LEU A 158 -19.41 -2.73 -10.49
C LEU A 158 -18.92 -4.19 -10.60
N TYR A 159 -18.43 -4.76 -9.50
CA TYR A 159 -17.89 -6.13 -9.43
C TYR A 159 -18.75 -7.04 -8.55
N VAL A 160 -19.36 -6.50 -7.49
CA VAL A 160 -20.16 -7.31 -6.56
C VAL A 160 -21.57 -7.59 -7.06
N ASP A 161 -22.23 -6.64 -7.73
CA ASP A 161 -23.52 -6.90 -8.35
C ASP A 161 -23.32 -7.44 -9.78
N PRO A 162 -23.71 -8.70 -10.06
CA PRO A 162 -23.55 -9.31 -11.39
C PRO A 162 -24.27 -8.56 -12.51
N VAL A 163 -25.21 -7.66 -12.21
CA VAL A 163 -25.91 -6.84 -13.21
C VAL A 163 -24.95 -5.98 -14.04
N HIS A 164 -23.79 -5.62 -13.50
CA HIS A 164 -22.77 -4.83 -14.19
C HIS A 164 -21.92 -5.67 -15.16
N GLY A 165 -21.94 -7.00 -15.04
CA GLY A 165 -21.30 -7.92 -15.99
C GLY A 165 -19.78 -8.02 -15.90
N ASN A 166 -19.13 -7.38 -14.91
CA ASN A 166 -17.69 -7.56 -14.68
C ASN A 166 -17.38 -8.89 -13.98
N TYR A 167 -18.30 -9.43 -13.19
CA TYR A 167 -18.11 -10.68 -12.44
C TYR A 167 -19.11 -11.76 -12.88
N ASP A 168 -18.61 -12.98 -13.07
CA ASP A 168 -19.41 -14.18 -13.29
C ASP A 168 -19.38 -15.06 -12.02
N PRO A 169 -20.47 -15.10 -11.22
CA PRO A 169 -20.53 -15.92 -10.01
C PRO A 169 -20.56 -17.42 -10.32
N GLY A 170 -20.96 -17.84 -11.52
CA GLY A 170 -21.01 -19.26 -11.89
C GLY A 170 -19.62 -19.88 -12.01
N HIS A 171 -18.66 -19.12 -12.53
CA HIS A 171 -17.27 -19.56 -12.70
C HIS A 171 -16.28 -18.88 -11.73
N ARG A 172 -16.76 -17.92 -10.92
CA ARG A 172 -15.97 -17.16 -9.93
C ARG A 172 -14.79 -16.45 -10.59
N ILE A 173 -15.10 -15.62 -11.59
CA ILE A 173 -14.12 -14.90 -12.41
C ILE A 173 -14.55 -13.46 -12.67
N VAL A 174 -13.57 -12.57 -12.78
CA VAL A 174 -13.75 -11.30 -13.51
C VAL A 174 -13.68 -11.61 -15.00
N THR A 175 -14.67 -11.17 -15.76
CA THR A 175 -14.96 -11.75 -17.09
C THR A 175 -14.01 -11.30 -18.20
N ARG A 176 -13.25 -10.23 -17.97
CA ARG A 176 -12.38 -9.59 -18.95
C ARG A 176 -11.13 -8.99 -18.28
N PRO A 177 -9.98 -8.94 -18.98
CA PRO A 177 -8.80 -8.25 -18.48
C PRO A 177 -8.94 -6.73 -18.47
N HIS A 178 -9.56 -6.13 -19.49
CA HIS A 178 -9.98 -4.72 -19.44
C HIS A 178 -11.46 -4.68 -19.10
N ASN A 179 -11.77 -4.10 -17.95
CA ASN A 179 -13.11 -4.06 -17.35
C ASN A 179 -13.29 -2.74 -16.60
N GLY A 180 -14.52 -2.40 -16.19
CA GLY A 180 -14.81 -1.11 -15.55
C GLY A 180 -16.27 -0.74 -15.63
N SER A 181 -16.57 0.55 -15.74
CA SER A 181 -17.95 1.09 -15.77
C SER A 181 -18.64 0.99 -17.14
N ASP A 182 -17.91 0.63 -18.21
CA ASP A 182 -18.45 0.47 -19.56
C ASP A 182 -18.46 -1.01 -20.02
N PRO A 183 -19.58 -1.73 -19.85
CA PRO A 183 -19.67 -3.14 -20.24
C PRO A 183 -19.58 -3.37 -21.75
N ASP A 184 -19.70 -2.33 -22.57
CA ASP A 184 -19.59 -2.41 -24.03
C ASP A 184 -18.13 -2.28 -24.51
N ARG A 185 -17.21 -1.82 -23.66
CA ARG A 185 -15.78 -1.67 -23.98
C ARG A 185 -15.05 -3.02 -23.88
N GLN A 186 -15.08 -3.79 -24.97
CA GLN A 186 -14.54 -5.17 -25.04
C GLN A 186 -13.08 -5.23 -25.51
N GLY A 187 -12.42 -6.38 -25.30
CA GLY A 187 -11.05 -6.63 -25.76
C GLY A 187 -10.00 -5.83 -24.98
N LEU A 188 -8.81 -5.66 -25.55
CA LEU A 188 -7.66 -4.97 -24.92
C LEU A 188 -7.42 -3.55 -25.49
N SER A 189 -8.16 -3.15 -26.53
CA SER A 189 -8.02 -1.87 -27.22
C SER A 189 -9.34 -1.45 -27.85
N ASP A 190 -9.54 -0.15 -28.08
CA ASP A 190 -10.74 0.35 -28.78
C ASP A 190 -10.67 0.15 -30.31
N GLY A 191 -9.48 -0.18 -30.83
CA GLY A 191 -9.24 -0.49 -32.24
C GLY A 191 -9.06 -1.98 -32.55
N GLU A 192 -8.93 -2.29 -33.84
CA GLU A 192 -8.66 -3.63 -34.39
C GLU A 192 -7.21 -4.11 -34.17
N VAL A 193 -6.36 -3.29 -33.58
CA VAL A 193 -4.97 -3.63 -33.22
C VAL A 193 -4.67 -3.01 -31.86
N TYR A 194 -3.85 -3.69 -31.07
CA TYR A 194 -3.33 -3.14 -29.83
C TYR A 194 -2.10 -2.29 -30.15
N PRO A 195 -2.06 -1.00 -29.75
CA PRO A 195 -1.06 -0.05 -30.20
C PRO A 195 0.23 -0.12 -29.35
N TRP A 196 0.95 -1.25 -29.35
CA TRP A 196 2.20 -1.35 -28.57
C TRP A 196 3.35 -0.59 -29.24
N LEU A 197 4.21 0.00 -28.42
CA LEU A 197 5.35 0.81 -28.84
C LEU A 197 6.59 -0.07 -29.09
N GLN A 198 7.46 0.35 -30.02
CA GLN A 198 8.75 -0.33 -30.24
C GLN A 198 9.56 -0.47 -28.95
N LYS A 199 9.53 0.55 -28.10
CA LYS A 199 10.21 0.52 -26.80
C LYS A 199 9.70 -0.61 -25.90
N GLU A 200 8.40 -0.87 -25.89
CA GLU A 200 7.81 -1.97 -25.11
C GLU A 200 8.24 -3.33 -25.67
N ALA A 201 8.25 -3.47 -27.00
CA ALA A 201 8.76 -4.67 -27.65
C ALA A 201 10.26 -4.90 -27.37
N ASP A 202 11.07 -3.84 -27.37
CA ASP A 202 12.50 -3.92 -27.04
C ASP A 202 12.74 -4.28 -25.56
N THR A 203 11.82 -3.86 -24.67
CA THR A 203 11.91 -4.06 -23.22
C THR A 203 11.40 -5.44 -22.81
N TYR A 204 10.21 -5.81 -23.30
CA TYR A 204 9.47 -6.99 -22.84
C TYR A 204 9.36 -8.08 -23.89
N GLY A 205 9.80 -7.86 -25.13
CA GLY A 205 9.51 -8.76 -26.23
C GLY A 205 8.05 -8.69 -26.68
N TYR A 206 7.63 -9.67 -27.48
CA TYR A 206 6.29 -9.71 -28.06
C TYR A 206 5.34 -10.56 -27.22
N PRO A 207 4.06 -10.15 -27.09
CA PRO A 207 3.03 -11.03 -26.53
C PRO A 207 2.83 -12.25 -27.45
N LEU A 208 2.35 -13.36 -26.88
CA LEU A 208 2.08 -14.60 -27.62
C LEU A 208 3.28 -15.10 -28.43
N GLU A 209 4.51 -14.99 -27.89
CA GLU A 209 5.77 -15.28 -28.58
C GLU A 209 5.88 -16.69 -29.18
N TRP A 210 5.07 -17.66 -28.74
CA TRP A 210 5.00 -18.99 -29.34
C TRP A 210 4.32 -19.02 -30.71
N LEU A 211 3.66 -17.92 -31.11
CA LEU A 211 3.13 -17.74 -32.46
C LEU A 211 4.27 -17.26 -33.38
N PRO A 212 4.69 -18.06 -34.37
CA PRO A 212 5.83 -17.72 -35.23
C PRO A 212 5.68 -16.37 -35.94
N GLU A 213 4.45 -15.92 -36.20
CA GLU A 213 4.16 -14.65 -36.85
C GLU A 213 4.38 -13.41 -35.96
N ALA A 214 4.50 -13.59 -34.64
CA ALA A 214 4.76 -12.54 -33.67
C ALA A 214 6.15 -11.92 -33.84
N GLN A 215 7.14 -12.75 -34.21
CA GLN A 215 8.52 -12.34 -34.46
C GLN A 215 8.72 -12.28 -35.99
N ASP A 216 9.26 -11.18 -36.51
CA ASP A 216 9.59 -10.99 -37.95
C ASP A 216 8.41 -10.69 -38.91
N GLY A 217 7.43 -9.93 -38.42
CA GLY A 217 6.33 -9.41 -39.23
C GLY A 217 6.67 -8.37 -40.30
N PRO A 218 5.96 -8.33 -41.44
CA PRO A 218 6.12 -7.25 -42.42
C PRO A 218 5.33 -5.97 -42.07
N TYR A 219 4.56 -5.97 -40.98
CA TYR A 219 3.66 -4.87 -40.60
C TYR A 219 4.28 -3.98 -39.51
N PRO A 220 3.97 -2.66 -39.48
CA PRO A 220 4.32 -1.82 -38.35
C PRO A 220 3.69 -2.32 -37.05
N LEU A 221 4.40 -2.20 -35.93
CA LEU A 221 3.99 -2.78 -34.65
C LEU A 221 2.65 -2.25 -34.13
N ASP A 222 2.41 -0.95 -34.28
CA ASP A 222 1.17 -0.27 -33.88
C ASP A 222 -0.07 -0.65 -34.71
N SER A 223 0.11 -1.45 -35.75
CA SER A 223 -0.91 -1.79 -36.73
C SER A 223 -0.80 -3.23 -37.26
N ASP A 224 -0.07 -4.13 -36.58
CA ASP A 224 0.08 -5.53 -36.99
C ASP A 224 -1.20 -6.36 -36.71
N PRO A 225 -1.95 -6.77 -37.75
CA PRO A 225 -3.20 -7.48 -37.56
C PRO A 225 -3.01 -8.93 -37.05
N ARG A 226 -1.82 -9.52 -37.20
CA ARG A 226 -1.57 -10.92 -36.83
C ARG A 226 -1.48 -11.08 -35.32
N LEU A 227 -0.81 -10.15 -34.65
CA LEU A 227 -0.76 -10.08 -33.20
C LEU A 227 -2.08 -9.54 -32.62
N GLY A 228 -2.64 -8.48 -33.23
CA GLY A 228 -3.87 -7.85 -32.73
C GLY A 228 -5.05 -8.82 -32.65
N ALA A 229 -5.31 -9.58 -33.73
CA ALA A 229 -6.42 -10.54 -33.76
C ALA A 229 -6.21 -11.68 -32.74
N GLN A 230 -4.99 -12.19 -32.62
CA GLN A 230 -4.66 -13.27 -31.68
C GLN A 230 -4.77 -12.81 -30.22
N MET A 231 -4.33 -11.59 -29.90
CA MET A 231 -4.52 -11.02 -28.56
C MET A 231 -5.99 -10.82 -28.23
N ARG A 232 -6.81 -10.31 -29.17
CA ARG A 232 -8.27 -10.20 -28.93
C ARG A 232 -8.91 -11.54 -28.63
N GLU A 233 -8.58 -12.57 -29.41
CA GLU A 233 -9.18 -13.91 -29.25
C GLU A 233 -8.71 -14.62 -27.98
N ARG A 234 -7.43 -14.49 -27.64
CA ARG A 234 -6.77 -15.29 -26.60
C ARG A 234 -6.64 -14.59 -25.26
N MET A 235 -6.43 -13.28 -25.28
CA MET A 235 -6.18 -12.45 -24.10
C MET A 235 -7.28 -11.40 -23.88
N GLY A 236 -8.25 -11.23 -24.79
CA GLY A 236 -9.29 -10.20 -24.67
C GLY A 236 -10.51 -10.59 -23.83
N PHE A 237 -10.58 -11.84 -23.37
CA PHE A 237 -11.71 -12.39 -22.63
C PHE A 237 -11.23 -13.38 -21.56
N GLY A 238 -12.02 -13.52 -20.49
CA GLY A 238 -11.66 -14.30 -19.33
C GLY A 238 -10.94 -13.47 -18.28
N ASP A 239 -10.60 -14.14 -17.19
CA ASP A 239 -9.89 -13.54 -16.07
C ASP A 239 -8.38 -13.55 -16.27
N THR A 240 -7.69 -12.62 -15.62
CA THR A 240 -6.24 -12.55 -15.57
C THR A 240 -5.78 -12.33 -14.14
N ALA A 241 -4.57 -12.77 -13.79
CA ALA A 241 -4.08 -12.63 -12.42
C ALA A 241 -4.06 -11.18 -11.92
N VAL A 242 -3.90 -10.18 -12.81
CA VAL A 242 -3.95 -8.78 -12.38
C VAL A 242 -5.32 -8.32 -11.89
N ASN A 243 -6.41 -8.94 -12.34
CA ASN A 243 -7.75 -8.64 -11.85
C ASN A 243 -7.91 -8.96 -10.36
N LEU A 244 -7.05 -9.82 -9.77
CA LEU A 244 -7.04 -10.07 -8.31
C LEU A 244 -6.95 -8.77 -7.50
N ALA A 245 -6.32 -7.72 -8.03
CA ALA A 245 -6.21 -6.42 -7.36
C ALA A 245 -7.59 -5.76 -7.04
N VAL A 246 -8.67 -6.15 -7.74
CA VAL A 246 -10.05 -5.70 -7.43
C VAL A 246 -10.45 -5.99 -5.99
N ALA A 247 -9.89 -7.04 -5.38
CA ALA A 247 -10.16 -7.39 -4.00
C ALA A 247 -9.81 -6.25 -3.03
N GLY A 248 -8.86 -5.36 -3.39
CA GLY A 248 -8.57 -4.15 -2.62
C GLY A 248 -9.74 -3.15 -2.62
N LEU A 249 -10.43 -2.97 -3.75
CA LEU A 249 -11.61 -2.10 -3.86
C LEU A 249 -12.78 -2.64 -3.04
N VAL A 250 -13.02 -3.95 -3.17
CA VAL A 250 -14.10 -4.62 -2.44
C VAL A 250 -13.79 -4.68 -0.93
N LEU A 251 -12.52 -4.84 -0.54
CA LEU A 251 -12.11 -4.74 0.86
C LEU A 251 -12.35 -3.34 1.42
N ASN A 252 -12.01 -2.29 0.68
CA ASN A 252 -12.28 -0.91 1.08
C ASN A 252 -13.79 -0.69 1.33
N ALA A 253 -14.65 -1.19 0.43
CA ALA A 253 -16.10 -1.15 0.60
C ALA A 253 -16.58 -1.93 1.83
N TRP A 254 -16.01 -3.10 2.11
CA TRP A 254 -16.31 -3.87 3.31
C TRP A 254 -15.90 -3.14 4.60
N ILE A 255 -14.72 -2.52 4.65
CA ILE A 255 -14.26 -1.76 5.83
C ILE A 255 -15.18 -0.56 6.11
N LEU A 256 -15.68 0.09 5.06
CA LEU A 256 -16.58 1.24 5.17
C LEU A 256 -17.99 0.86 5.64
N SER A 257 -18.54 -0.23 5.11
CA SER A 257 -19.95 -0.61 5.30
C SER A 257 -20.19 -1.70 6.36
N GLY A 258 -19.24 -2.62 6.53
CA GLY A 258 -19.42 -3.85 7.28
C GLY A 258 -20.37 -4.87 6.63
N GLU A 259 -20.83 -4.65 5.39
CA GLU A 259 -21.80 -5.53 4.74
C GLU A 259 -21.18 -6.88 4.32
N GLN A 260 -21.80 -7.98 4.76
CA GLN A 260 -21.28 -9.34 4.54
C GLN A 260 -21.11 -9.71 3.06
N ARG A 261 -21.93 -9.18 2.16
CA ARG A 261 -21.84 -9.49 0.72
C ARG A 261 -20.49 -9.12 0.10
N TYR A 262 -19.83 -8.06 0.58
CA TYR A 262 -18.49 -7.70 0.11
C TYR A 262 -17.45 -8.71 0.57
N ARG A 263 -17.53 -9.15 1.84
CA ARG A 263 -16.68 -10.21 2.38
C ARG A 263 -16.87 -11.52 1.61
N ASP A 264 -18.12 -11.94 1.42
CA ASP A 264 -18.44 -13.20 0.75
C ASP A 264 -17.93 -13.21 -0.68
N TRP A 265 -18.05 -12.07 -1.40
CA TRP A 265 -17.48 -11.90 -2.73
C TRP A 265 -15.96 -12.08 -2.74
N ILE A 266 -15.24 -11.44 -1.81
CA ILE A 266 -13.77 -11.56 -1.71
C ILE A 266 -13.37 -13.02 -1.45
N VAL A 267 -14.01 -13.66 -0.46
CA VAL A 267 -13.74 -15.04 -0.08
C VAL A 267 -13.97 -16.00 -1.25
N GLU A 268 -15.08 -15.84 -1.97
CA GLU A 268 -15.43 -16.68 -3.11
C GLU A 268 -14.47 -16.48 -4.29
N TYR A 269 -14.21 -15.23 -4.66
CA TYR A 269 -13.36 -14.91 -5.81
C TYR A 269 -11.89 -15.30 -5.57
N VAL A 270 -11.31 -14.87 -4.45
CA VAL A 270 -9.91 -15.16 -4.10
C VAL A 270 -9.73 -16.64 -3.76
N GLY A 271 -10.73 -17.27 -3.12
CA GLY A 271 -10.76 -18.71 -2.89
C GLY A 271 -10.66 -19.52 -4.18
N ALA A 272 -11.36 -19.11 -5.24
CA ALA A 272 -11.29 -19.77 -6.54
C ALA A 272 -9.88 -19.67 -7.18
N TRP A 273 -9.19 -18.54 -7.01
CA TRP A 273 -7.80 -18.40 -7.45
C TRP A 273 -6.80 -19.20 -6.61
N ARG A 274 -7.04 -19.34 -5.30
CA ARG A 274 -6.28 -20.25 -4.44
C ARG A 274 -6.45 -21.70 -4.91
N GLU A 275 -7.68 -22.16 -5.14
CA GLU A 275 -7.95 -23.51 -5.66
C GLU A 275 -7.21 -23.76 -6.99
N ARG A 276 -7.22 -22.77 -7.90
CA ARG A 276 -6.50 -22.84 -9.18
C ARG A 276 -4.98 -22.87 -9.00
N THR A 277 -4.45 -22.15 -8.01
CA THR A 277 -3.02 -22.17 -7.65
C THR A 277 -2.60 -23.54 -7.14
N GLU A 278 -3.39 -24.14 -6.24
CA GLU A 278 -3.16 -25.50 -5.74
C GLU A 278 -3.20 -26.52 -6.87
N ALA A 279 -4.19 -26.44 -7.77
CA ALA A 279 -4.31 -27.29 -8.95
C ALA A 279 -3.15 -27.11 -9.95
N ASN A 280 -2.54 -25.93 -9.98
CA ASN A 280 -1.39 -25.59 -10.83
C ASN A 280 -0.04 -25.83 -10.12
N GLY A 281 0.01 -26.73 -9.14
CA GLY A 281 1.25 -27.14 -8.50
C GLY A 281 1.85 -26.11 -7.53
N GLY A 282 1.03 -25.19 -7.01
CA GLY A 282 1.46 -24.14 -6.08
C GLY A 282 1.98 -22.87 -6.73
N VAL A 283 1.85 -22.74 -8.06
CA VAL A 283 2.17 -21.50 -8.79
C VAL A 283 0.88 -20.87 -9.28
N ILE A 284 0.67 -19.60 -8.98
CA ILE A 284 -0.53 -18.87 -9.41
C ILE A 284 -0.58 -18.85 -10.95
N PRO A 285 -1.63 -19.39 -11.60
CA PRO A 285 -1.82 -19.21 -13.03
C PRO A 285 -2.07 -17.73 -13.36
N ASP A 286 -1.85 -17.27 -14.59
CA ASP A 286 -2.11 -15.86 -14.96
C ASP A 286 -3.39 -15.64 -15.78
N ASN A 287 -4.11 -16.71 -16.11
CA ASN A 287 -5.29 -16.63 -16.95
C ASN A 287 -6.32 -17.72 -16.64
N VAL A 288 -7.59 -17.37 -16.82
CA VAL A 288 -8.75 -18.27 -16.71
C VAL A 288 -9.76 -17.92 -17.79
N GLY A 289 -10.23 -18.89 -18.57
CA GLY A 289 -11.26 -18.61 -19.57
C GLY A 289 -12.65 -18.35 -18.99
N LEU A 290 -13.59 -17.93 -19.84
CA LEU A 290 -15.00 -17.74 -19.49
C LEU A 290 -15.71 -19.03 -19.04
N ASP A 291 -15.09 -20.19 -19.27
CA ASP A 291 -15.53 -21.50 -18.78
C ASP A 291 -14.96 -21.85 -17.40
N GLY A 292 -14.24 -20.93 -16.76
CA GLY A 292 -13.61 -21.12 -15.45
C GLY A 292 -12.34 -21.98 -15.48
N VAL A 293 -11.88 -22.39 -16.67
CA VAL A 293 -10.74 -23.30 -16.85
C VAL A 293 -9.47 -22.51 -17.17
N VAL A 294 -8.40 -22.78 -16.42
CA VAL A 294 -7.06 -22.19 -16.63
C VAL A 294 -6.53 -22.59 -18.01
N GLY A 295 -6.02 -21.63 -18.78
CA GLY A 295 -5.40 -21.88 -20.07
C GLY A 295 -6.35 -22.24 -21.22
N SER A 296 -7.68 -22.18 -21.04
CA SER A 296 -8.63 -22.66 -22.06
C SER A 296 -8.56 -21.87 -23.39
N ARG A 297 -8.11 -20.61 -23.34
CA ARG A 297 -7.86 -19.76 -24.52
C ARG A 297 -6.40 -19.75 -24.99
N LEU A 298 -5.50 -20.37 -24.22
CA LEU A 298 -4.06 -20.35 -24.43
C LEU A 298 -3.48 -21.76 -24.64
N GLU A 299 -4.28 -22.66 -25.22
CA GLU A 299 -3.88 -24.04 -25.57
C GLU A 299 -3.40 -24.83 -24.34
N GLY A 300 -4.00 -24.57 -23.18
CA GLY A 300 -3.65 -25.23 -21.91
C GLY A 300 -2.48 -24.59 -21.16
N ARG A 301 -1.90 -23.49 -21.67
CA ARG A 301 -0.87 -22.74 -20.92
C ARG A 301 -1.50 -22.01 -19.74
N TRP A 302 -1.01 -22.30 -18.54
CA TRP A 302 -1.37 -21.56 -17.31
C TRP A 302 -0.76 -20.16 -17.25
N TYR A 303 0.13 -19.84 -18.19
CA TYR A 303 0.74 -18.53 -18.41
C TYR A 303 0.35 -17.94 -19.78
N GLY A 304 0.60 -16.64 -19.97
CA GLY A 304 0.42 -15.92 -21.22
C GLY A 304 -0.75 -14.94 -21.23
N GLY A 305 -1.45 -14.76 -20.10
CA GLY A 305 -2.47 -13.73 -19.92
C GLY A 305 -1.92 -12.29 -20.00
N HIS A 306 -2.81 -11.32 -20.16
CA HIS A 306 -2.45 -9.89 -20.16
C HIS A 306 -1.87 -9.48 -18.80
N TYR A 307 -0.72 -8.80 -18.81
CA TYR A 307 0.07 -8.51 -17.60
C TYR A 307 0.42 -9.76 -16.76
N GLY A 308 0.49 -10.91 -17.43
CA GLY A 308 0.80 -12.20 -16.84
C GLY A 308 2.30 -12.53 -16.82
N TRP A 309 2.62 -13.79 -16.57
CA TRP A 309 3.97 -14.33 -16.45
C TRP A 309 4.80 -14.14 -17.71
N SER A 310 4.20 -14.22 -18.88
CA SER A 310 4.94 -14.11 -20.13
C SER A 310 5.10 -12.67 -20.61
N TRP A 311 4.12 -11.78 -20.39
CA TRP A 311 4.18 -10.42 -20.92
C TRP A 311 3.22 -9.44 -20.21
N PRO A 312 3.61 -8.17 -19.99
CA PRO A 312 4.97 -7.65 -20.14
C PRO A 312 5.81 -7.86 -18.87
N HIS A 313 5.17 -7.89 -17.69
CA HIS A 313 5.85 -7.64 -16.41
C HIS A 313 6.09 -8.87 -15.53
N GLY A 314 5.35 -9.97 -15.71
CA GLY A 314 5.47 -11.15 -14.86
C GLY A 314 5.20 -10.86 -13.39
N TRP A 315 6.13 -11.25 -12.51
CA TRP A 315 6.01 -11.14 -11.07
C TRP A 315 5.73 -9.72 -10.56
N HIS A 316 6.23 -8.69 -11.27
CA HIS A 316 5.94 -7.30 -10.92
C HIS A 316 4.44 -6.98 -10.95
N SER A 317 3.65 -7.68 -11.77
CA SER A 317 2.20 -7.51 -11.84
C SER A 317 1.47 -8.64 -11.13
N VAL A 318 1.81 -9.90 -11.41
CA VAL A 318 1.15 -11.08 -10.84
C VAL A 318 1.33 -11.12 -9.32
N GLY A 319 2.55 -10.92 -8.83
CA GLY A 319 2.86 -11.02 -7.39
C GLY A 319 2.17 -9.93 -6.57
N HIS A 320 2.14 -8.71 -7.09
CA HIS A 320 1.46 -7.58 -6.44
C HIS A 320 -0.06 -7.81 -6.37
N ALA A 321 -0.72 -8.11 -7.49
CA ALA A 321 -2.17 -8.33 -7.52
C ALA A 321 -2.60 -9.52 -6.66
N ALA A 322 -1.84 -10.62 -6.71
CA ALA A 322 -2.10 -11.79 -5.88
C ALA A 322 -1.91 -11.48 -4.38
N CYS A 323 -0.91 -10.70 -4.01
CA CYS A 323 -0.70 -10.29 -2.62
C CYS A 323 -1.82 -9.37 -2.13
N VAL A 324 -2.29 -8.41 -2.95
CA VAL A 324 -3.45 -7.57 -2.63
C VAL A 324 -4.68 -8.44 -2.33
N ALA A 325 -4.98 -9.41 -3.20
CA ALA A 325 -6.12 -10.31 -3.01
C ALA A 325 -5.99 -11.22 -1.80
N ALA A 326 -4.82 -11.85 -1.60
CA ALA A 326 -4.60 -12.74 -0.48
C ALA A 326 -4.72 -12.01 0.86
N LEU A 327 -4.19 -10.79 0.95
CA LEU A 327 -4.35 -9.92 2.12
C LEU A 327 -5.81 -9.50 2.32
N ALA A 328 -6.52 -9.11 1.26
CA ALA A 328 -7.93 -8.76 1.34
C ALA A 328 -8.78 -9.92 1.87
N ALA A 329 -8.57 -11.13 1.33
CA ALA A 329 -9.25 -12.32 1.79
C ALA A 329 -8.89 -12.66 3.24
N ALA A 330 -7.60 -12.63 3.60
CA ALA A 330 -7.17 -12.93 4.97
C ALA A 330 -7.74 -11.95 6.00
N VAL A 331 -7.75 -10.65 5.69
CA VAL A 331 -8.36 -9.61 6.53
C VAL A 331 -9.87 -9.81 6.69
N SER A 332 -10.59 -10.06 5.58
CA SER A 332 -12.06 -10.19 5.62
C SER A 332 -12.55 -11.52 6.21
N ALA A 333 -11.80 -12.61 6.00
CA ALA A 333 -12.14 -13.94 6.47
C ALA A 333 -11.71 -14.16 7.92
N GLY A 334 -10.63 -13.50 8.36
CA GLY A 334 -9.96 -13.76 9.63
C GLY A 334 -9.06 -15.01 9.59
N GLU A 335 -8.64 -15.45 8.40
CA GLU A 335 -7.89 -16.70 8.18
C GLU A 335 -6.71 -16.46 7.22
N ASP A 336 -5.51 -16.90 7.59
CA ASP A 336 -4.29 -16.65 6.81
C ASP A 336 -4.05 -17.67 5.68
N ASP A 337 -4.91 -18.67 5.52
CA ASP A 337 -4.77 -19.72 4.51
C ASP A 337 -4.67 -19.19 3.07
N TYR A 338 -5.28 -18.03 2.77
CA TYR A 338 -5.21 -17.38 1.46
C TYR A 338 -3.80 -16.91 1.10
N LEU A 339 -2.96 -16.58 2.10
CA LEU A 339 -1.58 -16.14 1.89
C LEU A 339 -0.73 -17.22 1.22
N SER A 340 -1.10 -18.50 1.40
CA SER A 340 -0.37 -19.64 0.84
C SER A 340 -0.25 -19.60 -0.68
N MET A 341 -1.22 -19.03 -1.42
CA MET A 341 -1.11 -18.92 -2.88
C MET A 341 0.08 -18.06 -3.30
N VAL A 342 0.39 -17.02 -2.53
CA VAL A 342 1.53 -16.13 -2.76
C VAL A 342 2.81 -16.75 -2.21
N GLY A 343 2.76 -17.32 -1.00
CA GLY A 343 3.92 -17.96 -0.35
C GLY A 343 4.49 -19.13 -1.16
N THR A 344 3.63 -20.01 -1.68
CA THR A 344 4.04 -21.15 -2.52
C THR A 344 4.63 -20.71 -3.87
N THR A 345 4.06 -19.67 -4.49
CA THR A 345 4.61 -19.08 -5.72
C THR A 345 5.99 -18.45 -5.47
N LEU A 346 6.15 -17.73 -4.35
CA LEU A 346 7.44 -17.20 -3.92
C LEU A 346 8.46 -18.31 -3.71
N ASP A 347 8.11 -19.39 -3.02
CA ASP A 347 9.02 -20.50 -2.76
C ASP A 347 9.50 -21.17 -4.06
N GLU A 348 8.61 -21.31 -5.05
CA GLU A 348 8.98 -21.79 -6.37
C GLU A 348 10.00 -20.87 -7.05
N MET A 349 9.77 -19.55 -7.04
CA MET A 349 10.70 -18.57 -7.60
C MET A 349 12.05 -18.56 -6.86
N ILE A 350 12.02 -18.60 -5.52
CA ILE A 350 13.21 -18.63 -4.66
C ILE A 350 14.03 -19.89 -4.91
N SER A 351 13.39 -21.04 -5.13
CA SER A 351 14.09 -22.29 -5.46
C SER A 351 14.87 -22.23 -6.78
N ARG A 352 14.56 -21.25 -7.65
CA ARG A 352 15.21 -20.99 -8.94
C ARG A 352 16.18 -19.82 -8.90
N ALA A 353 16.40 -19.23 -7.73
CA ALA A 353 17.27 -18.10 -7.57
C ALA A 353 18.68 -18.36 -8.09
N LYS A 354 19.28 -17.35 -8.72
CA LYS A 354 20.65 -17.40 -9.24
C LYS A 354 21.48 -16.28 -8.62
N LEU A 355 22.71 -16.59 -8.24
CA LEU A 355 23.67 -15.58 -7.81
C LEU A 355 24.49 -15.11 -9.01
N MET A 356 24.32 -13.85 -9.41
CA MET A 356 25.07 -13.25 -10.52
C MET A 356 25.13 -11.71 -10.40
N PRO A 357 26.12 -11.04 -11.01
CA PRO A 357 26.06 -9.61 -11.28
C PRO A 357 24.85 -9.26 -12.16
N HIS A 358 24.27 -8.07 -11.99
CA HIS A 358 23.13 -7.67 -12.82
C HIS A 358 23.53 -7.48 -14.30
N SER A 359 24.80 -7.15 -14.57
CA SER A 359 25.35 -7.07 -15.93
C SER A 359 25.26 -8.38 -16.72
N GLU A 360 25.08 -9.52 -16.05
CA GLU A 360 24.93 -10.85 -16.66
C GLU A 360 23.47 -11.32 -16.72
N ALA A 361 22.54 -10.59 -16.10
CA ALA A 361 21.13 -10.95 -16.03
C ALA A 361 20.39 -10.64 -17.34
N ASP A 362 19.41 -11.47 -17.68
CA ASP A 362 18.48 -11.28 -18.80
C ASP A 362 17.28 -10.39 -18.43
N SER A 363 17.50 -9.42 -17.54
CA SER A 363 16.45 -8.55 -17.02
C SER A 363 15.84 -7.67 -18.12
N SER A 364 14.52 -7.57 -18.12
CA SER A 364 13.75 -6.62 -18.94
C SER A 364 13.85 -5.17 -18.42
N LEU A 365 14.34 -4.95 -17.20
CA LEU A 365 14.34 -3.65 -16.53
C LEU A 365 15.76 -3.15 -16.12
N PRO A 366 16.78 -3.21 -17.00
CA PRO A 366 18.15 -2.87 -16.61
C PRO A 366 18.30 -1.41 -16.17
N ALA A 367 17.48 -0.50 -16.71
CA ALA A 367 17.49 0.91 -16.32
C ALA A 367 17.00 1.15 -14.88
N LYS A 368 16.04 0.35 -14.39
CA LYS A 368 15.58 0.39 -12.98
C LYS A 368 16.73 -0.02 -12.06
N TRP A 369 17.31 -1.18 -12.33
CA TRP A 369 18.36 -1.76 -11.49
C TRP A 369 19.69 -1.00 -11.53
N ALA A 370 20.01 -0.32 -12.63
CA ALA A 370 21.16 0.58 -12.69
C ALA A 370 21.10 1.70 -11.64
N VAL A 371 19.89 2.21 -11.37
CA VAL A 371 19.67 3.25 -10.35
C VAL A 371 19.63 2.65 -8.95
N GLU A 372 18.91 1.54 -8.77
CA GLU A 372 18.71 0.92 -7.45
C GLU A 372 19.98 0.24 -6.92
N LEU A 373 20.76 -0.45 -7.77
CA LEU A 373 22.01 -1.09 -7.38
C LEU A 373 23.19 -0.11 -7.40
N ALA A 374 23.15 0.92 -8.24
CA ALA A 374 24.19 1.93 -8.36
C ALA A 374 25.60 1.32 -8.44
N GLY A 375 26.47 1.60 -7.46
CA GLY A 375 27.83 1.06 -7.41
C GLY A 375 27.95 -0.46 -7.22
N ASP A 376 26.83 -1.15 -6.96
CA ASP A 376 26.77 -2.60 -6.79
C ASP A 376 26.26 -3.34 -8.04
N PHE A 377 26.02 -2.63 -9.15
CA PHE A 377 25.47 -3.21 -10.38
C PHE A 377 26.26 -4.43 -10.90
N ASP A 378 27.59 -4.35 -10.84
CA ASP A 378 28.50 -5.42 -11.28
C ASP A 378 28.87 -6.40 -10.14
N LYS A 379 28.28 -6.26 -8.95
CA LYS A 379 28.51 -7.19 -7.84
C LYS A 379 27.48 -8.32 -7.86
N PRO A 380 27.89 -9.58 -7.56
CA PRO A 380 26.94 -10.68 -7.45
C PRO A 380 25.87 -10.42 -6.38
N THR A 381 24.60 -10.55 -6.77
CA THR A 381 23.43 -10.49 -5.89
C THR A 381 22.41 -11.56 -6.31
N LEU A 382 21.53 -11.93 -5.38
CA LEU A 382 20.53 -12.94 -5.64
C LEU A 382 19.47 -12.40 -6.61
N HIS A 383 19.24 -13.12 -7.69
CA HIS A 383 18.23 -12.82 -8.69
C HIS A 383 17.16 -13.92 -8.74
N LEU A 384 15.89 -13.52 -8.84
CA LEU A 384 14.74 -14.41 -9.02
C LEU A 384 14.20 -14.29 -10.45
N PRO A 385 13.69 -15.37 -11.06
CA PRO A 385 13.05 -15.28 -12.36
C PRO A 385 11.68 -14.63 -12.22
N PHE A 386 11.46 -13.48 -12.86
CA PHE A 386 10.18 -12.78 -12.78
C PHE A 386 9.20 -13.18 -13.87
N ARG A 387 9.65 -13.84 -14.94
CA ARG A 387 8.80 -14.22 -16.07
C ARG A 387 8.93 -15.70 -16.43
N HIS A 388 7.90 -16.21 -17.11
CA HIS A 388 7.83 -17.59 -17.56
C HIS A 388 7.21 -17.70 -18.96
N ASN A 389 7.77 -18.54 -19.82
CA ASN A 389 7.27 -18.84 -21.16
C ASN A 389 7.52 -20.32 -21.54
N ASP A 390 7.34 -20.67 -22.82
CA ASP A 390 7.56 -22.03 -23.36
C ASP A 390 9.02 -22.51 -23.18
N SER A 391 9.97 -21.60 -22.98
CA SER A 391 11.39 -21.91 -22.70
C SER A 391 11.68 -22.08 -21.20
N GLY A 392 10.70 -21.82 -20.33
CA GLY A 392 10.81 -21.91 -18.87
C GLY A 392 10.90 -20.54 -18.19
N TRP A 393 11.56 -20.52 -17.03
CA TRP A 393 11.75 -19.32 -16.21
C TRP A 393 12.88 -18.43 -16.73
N PHE A 394 12.61 -17.14 -16.90
CA PHE A 394 13.54 -16.14 -17.44
C PHE A 394 13.30 -14.75 -16.80
N ASP A 395 13.97 -13.72 -17.30
CA ASP A 395 13.90 -12.35 -16.77
C ASP A 395 14.34 -12.32 -15.30
N TYR A 396 15.59 -12.68 -15.07
CA TYR A 396 16.18 -12.73 -13.75
C TYR A 396 16.41 -11.31 -13.22
N ASN A 397 15.75 -10.97 -12.12
CA ASN A 397 15.81 -9.65 -11.49
C ASN A 397 16.29 -9.75 -10.04
N PRO A 398 17.00 -8.75 -9.50
CA PRO A 398 17.37 -8.71 -8.09
C PRO A 398 16.16 -8.94 -7.17
N VAL A 399 16.38 -9.62 -6.03
CA VAL A 399 15.32 -9.87 -5.04
C VAL A 399 14.68 -8.56 -4.58
N THR A 400 13.36 -8.47 -4.76
CA THR A 400 12.50 -7.41 -4.22
C THR A 400 11.72 -7.91 -3.01
N LEU A 401 11.58 -7.08 -1.99
CA LEU A 401 10.91 -7.43 -0.74
C LEU A 401 9.50 -6.86 -0.49
N PRO A 402 8.89 -5.95 -1.29
CA PRO A 402 7.53 -5.46 -0.99
C PRO A 402 6.50 -6.57 -0.72
N VAL A 403 6.42 -7.60 -1.59
CA VAL A 403 5.48 -8.72 -1.41
C VAL A 403 5.85 -9.61 -0.21
N PRO A 404 7.08 -10.15 -0.07
CA PRO A 404 7.47 -10.93 1.11
C PRO A 404 7.23 -10.21 2.44
N ILE A 405 7.53 -8.91 2.51
CA ILE A 405 7.36 -8.10 3.72
C ILE A 405 5.88 -7.83 4.00
N ALA A 406 5.06 -7.58 2.98
CA ALA A 406 3.62 -7.41 3.15
C ALA A 406 2.95 -8.68 3.70
N LEU A 407 3.41 -9.87 3.28
CA LEU A 407 2.97 -11.15 3.85
C LEU A 407 3.42 -11.30 5.30
N TRP A 408 4.73 -11.15 5.56
CA TRP A 408 5.31 -11.29 6.90
C TRP A 408 4.71 -10.30 7.92
N HIS A 409 4.52 -9.04 7.52
CA HIS A 409 3.96 -8.01 8.39
C HIS A 409 2.52 -8.37 8.82
N HIS A 410 1.70 -8.83 7.87
CA HIS A 410 0.33 -9.25 8.14
C HIS A 410 0.26 -10.54 8.97
N SER A 411 0.93 -11.61 8.53
CA SER A 411 0.86 -12.93 9.17
C SER A 411 1.59 -12.98 10.51
N ALA A 412 2.64 -12.18 10.66
CA ALA A 412 3.63 -12.28 11.73
C ALA A 412 4.19 -13.70 11.92
N SER A 413 4.14 -14.53 10.87
CA SER A 413 4.47 -15.95 10.93
C SER A 413 5.99 -16.17 10.93
N GLU A 414 6.43 -17.21 11.63
CA GLU A 414 7.83 -17.65 11.58
C GLU A 414 8.20 -18.15 10.18
N GLU A 415 7.26 -18.72 9.42
CA GLU A 415 7.51 -19.19 8.07
C GLU A 415 7.91 -18.03 7.13
N ASP A 416 7.15 -16.94 7.15
CA ASP A 416 7.45 -15.76 6.33
C ASP A 416 8.74 -15.07 6.79
N ARG A 417 8.99 -15.05 8.11
CA ARG A 417 10.26 -14.55 8.64
C ARG A 417 11.44 -15.37 8.11
N VAL A 418 11.37 -16.70 8.21
CA VAL A 418 12.42 -17.62 7.72
C VAL A 418 12.63 -17.46 6.22
N ARG A 419 11.59 -17.19 5.44
CA ARG A 419 11.69 -16.92 4.00
C ARG A 419 12.55 -15.68 3.73
N ILE A 420 12.30 -14.58 4.45
CA ILE A 420 13.09 -13.34 4.31
C ILE A 420 14.53 -13.52 4.81
N GLU A 421 14.73 -14.19 5.95
CA GLU A 421 16.07 -14.44 6.49
C GLU A 421 16.91 -15.31 5.53
N LYS A 422 16.32 -16.34 4.92
CA LYS A 422 17.02 -17.15 3.89
C LYS A 422 17.45 -16.32 2.69
N LEU A 423 16.60 -15.39 2.23
CA LEU A 423 16.96 -14.45 1.17
C LEU A 423 18.12 -13.55 1.59
N ARG A 424 18.09 -13.06 2.83
CA ARG A 424 19.15 -12.22 3.41
C ARG A 424 20.47 -12.95 3.53
N GLU A 425 20.47 -14.18 4.04
CA GLU A 425 21.66 -15.01 4.18
C GLU A 425 22.29 -15.38 2.83
N ALA A 426 21.46 -15.54 1.79
CA ALA A 426 21.91 -15.92 0.46
C ALA A 426 22.37 -14.74 -0.42
N ASP A 427 21.98 -13.51 -0.10
CA ASP A 427 22.31 -12.30 -0.86
C ASP A 427 23.64 -11.67 -0.34
N PRO A 428 24.72 -11.64 -1.13
CA PRO A 428 26.01 -11.10 -0.67
C PRO A 428 26.02 -9.57 -0.48
N LEU A 429 24.99 -8.86 -0.93
CA LEU A 429 24.89 -7.42 -0.75
C LEU A 429 24.49 -7.07 0.69
N ASP A 430 25.00 -5.95 1.18
CA ASP A 430 24.67 -5.45 2.51
C ASP A 430 23.25 -4.87 2.54
N TRP A 431 22.33 -5.58 3.18
CA TRP A 431 20.94 -5.18 3.33
C TRP A 431 20.76 -3.89 4.15
N SER A 432 21.74 -3.44 4.94
CA SER A 432 21.69 -2.15 5.63
C SER A 432 21.93 -0.94 4.71
N THR A 433 22.25 -1.17 3.43
CA THR A 433 22.50 -0.11 2.47
C THR A 433 21.22 0.66 2.16
N VAL A 434 21.25 1.99 2.39
CA VAL A 434 20.17 2.91 2.04
C VAL A 434 20.64 3.82 0.89
N ARG A 435 19.83 3.97 -0.15
CA ARG A 435 20.13 4.78 -1.35
C ARG A 435 19.03 5.82 -1.56
N SER A 436 19.32 6.90 -2.25
CA SER A 436 18.36 7.99 -2.47
C SER A 436 17.63 7.91 -3.82
N PHE A 437 17.27 6.70 -4.27
CA PHE A 437 16.41 6.53 -5.44
C PHE A 437 14.92 6.60 -5.04
N ARG A 438 14.03 6.87 -5.97
CA ARG A 438 12.57 6.73 -5.78
C ARG A 438 12.00 6.03 -7.00
N ALA A 439 11.53 4.79 -6.81
CA ALA A 439 10.84 4.00 -7.82
C ALA A 439 9.40 4.53 -8.08
N LYS A 440 8.66 3.91 -9.00
CA LYS A 440 7.27 4.28 -9.32
C LYS A 440 6.41 4.12 -8.07
N GLU A 441 6.60 2.98 -7.40
CA GLU A 441 5.86 2.45 -6.28
C GLU A 441 6.14 3.19 -4.94
N GLU A 442 7.08 4.15 -4.94
CA GLU A 442 7.55 4.82 -3.72
C GLU A 442 8.00 3.84 -2.63
N SER A 443 8.69 2.79 -3.03
CA SER A 443 9.23 1.73 -2.17
C SER A 443 10.66 1.37 -2.59
N GLY A 444 11.23 0.35 -1.94
CA GLY A 444 12.52 -0.23 -2.29
C GLY A 444 13.55 -0.27 -1.16
N HIS A 445 13.21 0.23 0.04
CA HIS A 445 14.08 0.21 1.22
C HIS A 445 13.75 -0.89 2.23
N GLU A 446 12.87 -1.84 1.88
CA GLU A 446 12.44 -2.91 2.78
C GLU A 446 13.60 -3.78 3.30
N LYS A 447 14.66 -3.99 2.51
CA LYS A 447 15.87 -4.74 2.95
C LYS A 447 16.52 -4.05 4.17
N ALA A 448 16.69 -2.73 4.09
CA ALA A 448 17.30 -1.93 5.14
C ALA A 448 16.37 -1.75 6.34
N TRP A 449 15.07 -1.59 6.09
CA TRP A 449 14.08 -1.58 7.15
C TRP A 449 14.03 -2.91 7.91
N PHE A 450 14.07 -4.05 7.21
CA PHE A 450 14.13 -5.38 7.83
C PHE A 450 15.41 -5.57 8.66
N ALA A 451 16.57 -5.14 8.15
CA ALA A 451 17.84 -5.18 8.91
C ALA A 451 17.79 -4.32 10.18
N PHE A 452 17.12 -3.16 10.13
CA PHE A 452 16.86 -2.34 11.31
C PHE A 452 15.97 -3.02 12.33
N LEU A 453 14.85 -3.61 11.89
CA LEU A 453 13.93 -4.34 12.75
C LEU A 453 14.55 -5.60 13.36
N ALA A 454 15.51 -6.23 12.68
CA ALA A 454 16.31 -7.32 13.21
C ALA A 454 17.37 -6.86 14.25
N GLY A 455 17.56 -5.54 14.42
CA GLY A 455 18.52 -4.95 15.37
C GLY A 455 19.94 -4.79 14.83
N ASP A 456 20.18 -5.10 13.56
CA ASP A 456 21.52 -5.09 12.96
C ASP A 456 21.94 -3.71 12.44
N ASP A 457 20.99 -2.77 12.32
CA ASP A 457 21.23 -1.44 11.73
C ASP A 457 20.55 -0.30 12.51
N PRO A 458 21.02 0.04 13.72
CA PRO A 458 20.44 1.11 14.54
C PRO A 458 20.54 2.50 13.88
N GLY A 459 21.41 2.66 12.87
CA GLY A 459 21.57 3.92 12.14
C GLY A 459 20.56 4.12 11.00
N TYR A 460 19.70 3.13 10.72
CA TYR A 460 18.72 3.18 9.64
C TYR A 460 17.83 4.44 9.67
N PRO A 461 17.23 4.84 10.81
CA PRO A 461 16.23 5.92 10.82
C PRO A 461 16.75 7.24 10.26
N GLU A 462 17.97 7.65 10.62
CA GLU A 462 18.57 8.88 10.10
C GLU A 462 18.93 8.78 8.62
N ARG A 463 19.39 7.60 8.16
CA ARG A 463 19.75 7.40 6.75
C ARG A 463 18.55 7.38 5.83
N ILE A 464 17.45 6.73 6.21
CA ILE A 464 16.23 6.72 5.39
C ILE A 464 15.56 8.10 5.34
N LEU A 465 15.58 8.85 6.45
CA LEU A 465 15.10 10.23 6.46
C LEU A 465 15.95 11.14 5.57
N ALA A 466 17.28 10.97 5.59
CA ALA A 466 18.17 11.70 4.69
C ALA A 466 17.96 11.32 3.21
N ALA A 467 17.72 10.04 2.91
CA ALA A 467 17.40 9.56 1.58
C ALA A 467 16.07 10.15 1.07
N ALA A 468 15.03 10.15 1.90
CA ALA A 468 13.76 10.79 1.59
C ALA A 468 13.93 12.30 1.32
N GLN A 469 14.69 13.03 2.13
CA GLN A 469 14.98 14.44 1.85
C GLN A 469 15.70 14.63 0.50
N ALA A 470 16.65 13.76 0.16
CA ALA A 470 17.33 13.82 -1.13
C ALA A 470 16.37 13.57 -2.31
N GLN A 471 15.46 12.59 -2.19
CA GLN A 471 14.41 12.32 -3.16
C GLN A 471 13.51 13.57 -3.36
N VAL A 472 12.98 14.15 -2.28
CA VAL A 472 12.09 15.32 -2.34
C VAL A 472 12.79 16.51 -2.99
N ARG A 473 14.05 16.80 -2.59
CA ARG A 473 14.84 17.90 -3.18
C ARG A 473 15.12 17.67 -4.67
N HIS A 474 15.35 16.43 -5.09
CA HIS A 474 15.48 16.09 -6.50
C HIS A 474 14.17 16.36 -7.26
N ARG A 475 13.02 15.97 -6.71
CA ARG A 475 11.69 16.22 -7.32
C ARG A 475 11.39 17.72 -7.42
N LEU A 476 11.76 18.53 -6.43
CA LEU A 476 11.68 20.00 -6.52
C LEU A 476 12.44 20.57 -7.73
N ARG A 477 13.63 20.04 -8.03
CA ARG A 477 14.40 20.45 -9.23
C ARG A 477 13.74 20.00 -10.52
N ARG A 478 13.03 18.87 -10.51
CA ARG A 478 12.22 18.43 -11.64
C ARG A 478 11.01 19.33 -11.86
N ILE A 479 10.32 19.74 -10.80
CA ILE A 479 9.25 20.74 -10.88
C ILE A 479 9.77 22.02 -11.55
N ASP A 480 10.90 22.57 -11.08
CA ASP A 480 11.50 23.77 -11.68
C ASP A 480 11.83 23.59 -13.17
N ARG A 481 12.23 22.38 -13.58
CA ARG A 481 12.63 22.07 -14.95
C ARG A 481 11.43 21.91 -15.89
N TYR A 482 10.35 21.31 -15.41
CA TYR A 482 9.23 20.84 -16.24
C TYR A 482 7.93 21.62 -16.06
N ARG A 483 7.84 22.56 -15.10
CA ARG A 483 6.62 23.36 -14.86
C ARG A 483 6.10 24.15 -16.07
N ASP A 484 7.00 24.50 -16.99
CA ASP A 484 6.68 25.29 -18.19
C ASP A 484 6.59 24.41 -19.44
N LEU A 485 6.60 23.06 -19.28
CA LEU A 485 6.48 22.10 -20.38
C LEU A 485 5.04 22.07 -20.88
N ASP A 486 4.87 22.19 -22.20
CA ASP A 486 3.63 21.80 -22.87
C ASP A 486 3.63 20.27 -22.97
N VAL A 487 2.74 19.61 -22.22
CA VAL A 487 2.79 18.16 -22.01
C VAL A 487 2.03 17.47 -23.15
N ASP A 488 2.77 16.76 -24.00
CA ASP A 488 2.21 15.85 -25.00
C ASP A 488 1.69 14.57 -24.32
N GLU A 489 0.76 13.87 -24.98
CA GLU A 489 0.16 12.61 -24.49
C GLU A 489 1.22 11.56 -24.09
N ALA A 490 2.31 11.44 -24.85
CA ALA A 490 3.39 10.48 -24.54
C ALA A 490 4.22 10.84 -23.29
N ASP A 491 4.08 12.06 -22.78
CA ASP A 491 4.86 12.60 -21.67
C ASP A 491 4.02 12.84 -20.40
N ILE A 492 2.76 12.36 -20.34
CA ILE A 492 1.86 12.57 -19.19
C ILE A 492 2.43 12.03 -17.87
N HIS A 493 3.32 11.05 -17.91
CA HIS A 493 4.09 10.56 -16.76
C HIS A 493 4.96 11.64 -16.08
N VAL A 494 5.19 12.80 -16.71
CA VAL A 494 6.01 13.89 -16.16
C VAL A 494 5.55 14.33 -14.77
N TRP A 495 4.24 14.35 -14.52
CA TRP A 495 3.68 14.78 -13.23
C TRP A 495 3.97 13.78 -12.13
N GLN A 496 3.74 12.49 -12.37
CA GLN A 496 4.11 11.41 -11.45
C GLN A 496 5.61 11.46 -11.14
N GLN A 497 6.45 11.67 -12.16
CA GLN A 497 7.89 11.81 -11.95
C GLN A 497 8.29 13.14 -11.27
N CYS A 498 7.39 14.12 -11.16
CA CYS A 498 7.61 15.37 -10.44
C CYS A 498 6.92 15.41 -9.07
N ASN A 499 6.05 14.45 -8.74
CA ASN A 499 5.41 14.35 -7.42
C ASN A 499 6.52 14.36 -6.35
N PRO A 500 6.55 15.38 -5.47
CA PRO A 500 7.60 15.51 -4.49
C PRO A 500 7.26 14.87 -3.16
N VAL A 501 6.04 14.33 -2.98
CA VAL A 501 5.67 13.64 -1.75
C VAL A 501 6.36 12.27 -1.74
N ALA A 502 6.94 11.92 -0.59
CA ALA A 502 7.58 10.63 -0.32
C ALA A 502 7.24 10.21 1.12
N THR A 503 6.47 9.13 1.27
CA THR A 503 5.94 8.69 2.57
C THR A 503 6.62 7.43 3.12
N GLU A 504 7.32 6.64 2.29
CA GLU A 504 7.94 5.35 2.69
C GLU A 504 8.67 5.42 4.04
N ALA A 505 9.59 6.38 4.18
CA ALA A 505 10.37 6.57 5.41
C ALA A 505 9.47 6.84 6.62
N LEU A 506 8.42 7.64 6.45
CA LEU A 506 7.48 7.97 7.52
C LEU A 506 6.59 6.79 7.86
N VAL A 507 6.11 6.03 6.86
CA VAL A 507 5.31 4.82 7.08
C VAL A 507 6.10 3.78 7.87
N GLN A 508 7.34 3.50 7.45
CA GLN A 508 8.20 2.52 8.13
C GLN A 508 8.59 2.95 9.55
N LEU A 509 8.99 4.21 9.73
CA LEU A 509 9.48 4.68 11.03
C LEU A 509 8.34 5.02 12.00
N THR A 510 7.22 5.56 11.54
CA THR A 510 6.13 5.97 12.44
C THR A 510 5.10 4.86 12.60
N TRP A 511 4.66 4.22 11.53
CA TRP A 511 3.59 3.21 11.61
C TRP A 511 4.12 1.80 11.87
N GLY A 512 5.41 1.57 11.69
CA GLY A 512 5.98 0.23 11.73
C GLY A 512 5.41 -0.68 10.65
N GLY A 513 4.95 -0.11 9.53
CA GLY A 513 4.37 -0.84 8.41
C GLY A 513 5.22 -0.73 7.14
N PRO A 514 5.08 -1.66 6.19
CA PRO A 514 5.64 -1.48 4.85
C PRO A 514 4.93 -0.35 4.11
N GLN A 515 5.56 0.15 3.05
CA GLN A 515 4.84 0.99 2.09
C GLN A 515 3.65 0.19 1.51
N VAL A 516 2.56 0.89 1.22
CA VAL A 516 1.39 0.30 0.56
C VAL A 516 1.80 -0.41 -0.74
N LEU A 517 1.23 -1.58 -1.03
CA LEU A 517 1.45 -2.20 -2.35
C LEU A 517 0.74 -1.35 -3.40
N TYR A 518 1.54 -0.87 -4.35
CA TYR A 518 1.17 0.21 -5.25
C TYR A 518 -0.06 -0.07 -6.12
N ASN A 519 -0.33 -1.34 -6.44
CA ASN A 519 -1.44 -1.75 -7.30
C ASN A 519 -2.75 -1.96 -6.52
N GLY A 520 -3.03 -1.10 -5.54
CA GLY A 520 -4.33 -1.01 -4.89
C GLY A 520 -4.52 -1.84 -3.62
N SER A 521 -3.50 -2.05 -2.79
CA SER A 521 -3.73 -2.62 -1.45
C SER A 521 -4.23 -1.59 -0.43
N ILE A 522 -4.84 -2.07 0.65
CA ILE A 522 -5.08 -1.26 1.84
C ILE A 522 -3.80 -1.21 2.70
N GLN A 523 -3.50 -0.06 3.28
CA GLN A 523 -2.31 0.14 4.10
C GLN A 523 -2.29 -0.76 5.34
N GLN A 524 -1.15 -1.39 5.59
CA GLN A 524 -0.87 -2.11 6.84
C GLN A 524 -0.07 -1.24 7.82
N ALA A 525 -0.24 -1.43 9.13
CA ALA A 525 0.57 -0.77 10.15
C ALA A 525 0.56 -1.59 11.45
N ARG A 526 1.58 -1.44 12.29
CA ARG A 526 1.49 -1.84 13.70
C ARG A 526 0.80 -0.77 14.53
N LEU A 527 1.12 0.50 14.26
CA LEU A 527 0.59 1.65 14.98
C LEU A 527 0.14 2.74 14.02
N ARG A 528 -0.86 3.51 14.42
CA ARG A 528 -1.26 4.77 13.78
C ARG A 528 -1.51 5.82 14.86
N TYR A 529 -1.43 7.10 14.52
CA TYR A 529 -1.55 8.19 15.48
C TYR A 529 -2.66 9.16 15.11
N HIS A 530 -3.19 9.83 16.12
CA HIS A 530 -4.14 10.93 15.98
C HIS A 530 -3.76 12.08 16.92
N ASP A 531 -3.89 13.30 16.44
CA ASP A 531 -3.75 14.52 17.24
C ASP A 531 -5.04 14.73 18.02
N ALA A 532 -4.98 14.53 19.34
CA ALA A 532 -6.16 14.63 20.20
C ALA A 532 -6.65 16.08 20.36
N GLN A 533 -5.75 17.05 20.26
CA GLN A 533 -6.07 18.47 20.43
C GLN A 533 -6.74 19.03 19.17
N ALA A 534 -6.16 18.74 18.00
CA ALA A 534 -6.71 19.14 16.71
C ALA A 534 -7.84 18.21 16.21
N ARG A 535 -8.05 17.07 16.89
CA ARG A 535 -9.07 16.04 16.55
C ARG A 535 -8.96 15.56 15.11
N ARG A 536 -7.75 15.23 14.68
CA ARG A 536 -7.40 14.79 13.31
C ARG A 536 -6.48 13.58 13.33
N ALA A 537 -6.42 12.87 12.21
CA ALA A 537 -5.42 11.83 12.03
C ALA A 537 -4.00 12.41 11.95
N GLY A 538 -3.01 11.61 12.32
CA GLY A 538 -1.59 11.91 12.22
C GLY A 538 -0.93 12.39 13.50
N LEU A 539 0.39 12.48 13.48
CA LEU A 539 1.18 13.03 14.57
C LEU A 539 0.93 14.53 14.74
N PRO A 540 0.79 15.04 15.97
CA PRO A 540 0.75 16.48 16.22
C PRO A 540 2.02 17.19 15.76
N GLN A 541 1.90 18.50 15.60
CA GLN A 541 3.06 19.37 15.41
C GLN A 541 4.10 19.15 16.54
N ASP A 542 5.39 19.15 16.16
CA ASP A 542 6.55 18.97 17.05
C ASP A 542 6.71 17.56 17.65
N VAL A 543 5.79 16.63 17.39
CA VAL A 543 5.90 15.23 17.85
C VAL A 543 6.54 14.37 16.76
N ALA A 544 7.56 13.61 17.16
CA ALA A 544 8.17 12.58 16.34
C ALA A 544 7.92 11.19 16.95
N ALA A 545 7.80 10.17 16.09
CA ALA A 545 7.59 8.78 16.48
C ALA A 545 8.58 7.85 15.76
N LEU A 546 9.12 6.87 16.48
CA LEU A 546 10.01 5.85 15.94
C LEU A 546 9.61 4.47 16.46
N VAL A 547 9.08 3.62 15.60
CA VAL A 547 8.88 2.19 15.84
C VAL A 547 10.23 1.49 15.65
N THR A 548 10.72 0.84 16.70
CA THR A 548 12.03 0.18 16.70
C THR A 548 11.95 -1.34 16.64
N SER A 549 10.77 -1.92 16.89
CA SER A 549 10.50 -3.36 16.75
C SER A 549 9.02 -3.59 16.49
N ILE A 550 8.71 -4.62 15.71
CA ILE A 550 7.36 -5.07 15.34
C ILE A 550 7.14 -6.56 15.63
N ASP A 551 7.82 -7.10 16.66
CA ASP A 551 7.71 -8.50 17.08
C ASP A 551 6.23 -8.91 17.25
N PRO A 552 5.86 -10.18 16.95
CA PRO A 552 4.46 -10.60 16.88
C PRO A 552 3.65 -10.30 18.15
N GLU A 553 4.26 -10.43 19.32
CA GLU A 553 3.63 -10.20 20.63
C GLU A 553 3.88 -8.78 21.19
N ALA A 554 4.79 -8.02 20.58
CA ALA A 554 5.22 -6.74 21.12
C ALA A 554 5.73 -5.76 20.06
N THR A 555 5.12 -4.57 20.00
CA THR A 555 5.64 -3.45 19.20
C THR A 555 6.28 -2.41 20.12
N THR A 556 7.49 -1.95 19.78
CA THR A 556 8.19 -0.92 20.57
C THR A 556 8.25 0.39 19.80
N VAL A 557 7.87 1.49 20.46
CA VAL A 557 7.86 2.84 19.91
C VAL A 557 8.50 3.86 20.85
N GLU A 558 9.23 4.81 20.30
CA GLU A 558 9.68 6.03 20.99
C GLU A 558 8.89 7.23 20.48
N LEU A 559 8.36 8.02 21.41
CA LEU A 559 7.69 9.28 21.14
C LEU A 559 8.49 10.42 21.76
N VAL A 560 8.65 11.50 21.00
CA VAL A 560 9.42 12.68 21.41
C VAL A 560 8.58 13.93 21.14
N ASN A 561 8.34 14.75 22.16
CA ASN A 561 7.81 16.10 21.99
C ASN A 561 8.98 17.09 21.97
N LEU A 562 9.24 17.64 20.78
CA LEU A 562 10.33 18.61 20.55
C LEU A 562 9.95 20.04 20.96
N SER A 563 8.68 20.28 21.31
CA SER A 563 8.23 21.62 21.70
C SER A 563 8.86 22.03 23.06
N PRO A 564 9.45 23.23 23.16
CA PRO A 564 10.04 23.71 24.41
C PRO A 564 8.99 24.15 25.44
N ASP A 565 7.76 24.43 25.01
CA ASP A 565 6.74 25.08 25.84
C ASP A 565 5.30 24.59 25.64
N LYS A 566 5.05 23.67 24.70
CA LYS A 566 3.69 23.13 24.44
C LYS A 566 3.59 21.66 24.76
N ASP A 567 2.63 21.35 25.60
CA ASP A 567 2.18 19.99 25.83
C ASP A 567 1.38 19.49 24.61
N ARG A 568 1.61 18.23 24.25
CA ARG A 568 0.92 17.55 23.16
C ARG A 568 0.18 16.35 23.72
N THR A 569 -0.92 15.99 23.07
CA THR A 569 -1.71 14.81 23.42
C THR A 569 -1.91 14.00 22.16
N ILE A 570 -1.48 12.74 22.19
CA ILE A 570 -1.68 11.83 21.07
C ILE A 570 -2.63 10.71 21.47
N ILE A 571 -3.37 10.20 20.50
CA ILE A 571 -4.04 8.90 20.59
C ILE A 571 -3.29 7.95 19.68
N LEU A 572 -2.69 6.93 20.29
CA LEU A 572 -2.08 5.82 19.59
C LEU A 572 -3.16 4.78 19.31
N GLN A 573 -3.25 4.36 18.05
CA GLN A 573 -4.15 3.31 17.55
C GLN A 573 -3.32 2.07 17.21
N ALA A 574 -3.80 0.89 17.61
CA ALA A 574 -3.18 -0.38 17.28
C ALA A 574 -3.71 -0.94 15.94
N GLY A 575 -2.82 -1.05 14.96
CA GLY A 575 -3.17 -1.36 13.57
C GLY A 575 -3.56 -0.13 12.74
N ALA A 576 -3.55 -0.28 11.41
CA ALA A 576 -3.95 0.80 10.50
C ALA A 576 -5.44 1.13 10.60
N LEU A 577 -6.24 0.12 10.97
CA LEU A 577 -7.70 0.06 10.94
C LEU A 577 -8.29 -0.25 12.34
N ALA A 578 -7.52 -0.03 13.42
CA ALA A 578 -7.90 -0.35 14.79
C ALA A 578 -8.23 -1.85 15.02
N GLU A 579 -7.63 -2.72 14.19
CA GLU A 579 -7.89 -4.15 14.11
C GLU A 579 -7.10 -4.96 15.15
N HIS A 580 -6.12 -4.35 15.82
CA HIS A 580 -5.34 -4.98 16.90
C HIS A 580 -5.84 -4.55 18.29
N THR A 581 -5.51 -5.33 19.33
CA THR A 581 -5.78 -4.99 20.73
C THR A 581 -4.48 -4.78 21.50
N ILE A 582 -4.39 -3.68 22.25
CA ILE A 582 -3.31 -3.41 23.20
C ILE A 582 -3.71 -4.03 24.54
N SER A 583 -3.05 -5.11 24.94
CA SER A 583 -3.34 -5.80 26.22
C SER A 583 -2.58 -5.21 27.40
N SER A 584 -1.39 -4.67 27.16
CA SER A 584 -0.61 -3.96 28.17
C SER A 584 0.42 -3.06 27.51
N VAL A 585 0.82 -2.02 28.25
CA VAL A 585 1.88 -1.13 27.84
C VAL A 585 2.91 -1.05 28.95
N ARG A 586 4.16 -1.32 28.61
CA ARG A 586 5.33 -1.02 29.44
C ARG A 586 5.97 0.25 28.93
N TYR A 587 6.27 1.19 29.81
CA TYR A 587 6.80 2.48 29.39
C TYR A 587 7.77 3.10 30.39
N THR A 588 8.66 3.94 29.85
CA THR A 588 9.67 4.67 30.63
C THR A 588 9.04 5.81 31.42
N THR A 589 9.48 5.97 32.67
CA THR A 589 9.08 7.05 33.58
C THR A 589 10.31 7.72 34.18
N CYS A 590 10.15 8.96 34.64
CA CYS A 590 11.12 9.63 35.50
C CYS A 590 10.34 10.34 36.60
N THR A 591 10.56 9.95 37.84
CA THR A 591 9.91 10.54 39.02
C THR A 591 10.87 11.36 39.88
N ASP A 592 12.15 11.34 39.54
CA ASP A 592 13.20 12.11 40.21
C ASP A 592 13.31 13.48 39.54
N GLU A 593 13.12 14.56 40.30
CA GLU A 593 13.35 15.93 39.85
C GLU A 593 14.82 16.38 40.03
N GLY A 594 15.68 15.53 40.60
CA GLY A 594 17.09 15.82 40.84
C GLY A 594 17.90 16.16 39.57
N TRP A 595 17.39 15.79 38.39
CA TRP A 595 18.00 16.19 37.11
C TRP A 595 18.02 17.71 36.90
N ILE A 596 17.05 18.45 37.47
CA ILE A 596 16.92 19.91 37.33
C ILE A 596 18.10 20.63 37.99
N GLY A 597 18.66 20.05 39.06
CA GLY A 597 19.64 20.70 39.92
C GLY A 597 19.01 21.71 40.90
N ASP A 598 19.81 22.19 41.84
CA ASP A 598 19.45 23.25 42.77
C ASP A 598 19.80 24.66 42.23
N MET A 599 19.45 25.70 42.99
CA MET A 599 19.66 27.11 42.60
C MET A 599 21.12 27.47 42.31
N TYR A 600 22.09 26.72 42.84
CA TYR A 600 23.53 26.97 42.71
C TYR A 600 24.22 26.02 41.74
N ASP A 601 23.50 25.07 41.15
CA ASP A 601 24.02 24.19 40.12
C ASP A 601 24.19 24.94 38.79
N TYR A 602 25.29 24.65 38.09
CA TYR A 602 25.62 25.25 36.78
C TYR A 602 25.18 24.37 35.59
N GLY A 603 24.48 23.27 35.84
CA GLY A 603 24.06 22.28 34.83
C GLY A 603 22.95 21.37 35.34
N HIS A 604 22.59 20.38 34.52
CA HIS A 604 21.62 19.33 34.85
C HIS A 604 22.34 17.99 35.03
N THR A 605 21.66 16.99 35.59
CA THR A 605 22.15 15.60 35.65
C THR A 605 21.29 14.67 34.79
N GLU A 606 21.76 13.45 34.56
CA GLU A 606 21.00 12.45 33.80
C GLU A 606 19.73 12.04 34.58
N PRO A 607 18.54 12.08 33.96
CA PRO A 607 17.31 11.67 34.62
C PRO A 607 17.37 10.17 34.98
N VAL A 608 16.93 9.83 36.19
CA VAL A 608 16.78 8.43 36.58
C VAL A 608 15.54 7.86 35.90
N VAL A 609 15.76 7.02 34.88
CA VAL A 609 14.69 6.38 34.11
C VAL A 609 14.31 5.06 34.76
N GLY A 610 13.04 4.93 35.13
CA GLY A 610 12.40 3.67 35.53
C GLY A 610 11.44 3.16 34.47
N GLU A 611 10.89 1.97 34.66
CA GLU A 611 9.83 1.42 33.82
C GLU A 611 8.65 0.98 34.68
N VAL A 612 7.44 1.21 34.16
CA VAL A 612 6.20 0.68 34.75
C VAL A 612 5.39 0.00 33.66
N GLU A 613 4.52 -0.91 34.07
CA GLU A 613 3.60 -1.61 33.17
C GLU A 613 2.17 -1.32 33.63
N THR A 614 1.30 -1.03 32.67
CA THR A 614 -0.12 -0.78 32.92
C THR A 614 -0.94 -1.65 31.99
N ALA A 615 -1.99 -2.27 32.54
CA ALA A 615 -2.94 -3.01 31.75
C ALA A 615 -3.68 -2.04 30.81
N CYS A 616 -3.86 -2.49 29.58
CA CYS A 616 -4.71 -1.84 28.60
C CYS A 616 -5.71 -2.92 28.13
N ASP A 617 -6.79 -2.52 27.47
CA ASP A 617 -7.71 -3.48 26.88
C ASP A 617 -8.52 -2.80 25.78
N GLY A 618 -7.84 -2.49 24.67
CA GLY A 618 -8.48 -1.77 23.57
C GLY A 618 -7.55 -1.44 22.42
N ALA A 619 -8.13 -0.90 21.35
CA ALA A 619 -7.39 -0.49 20.16
C ALA A 619 -6.72 0.88 20.29
N TYR A 620 -6.97 1.62 21.39
CA TYR A 620 -6.56 3.01 21.55
C TYR A 620 -5.90 3.25 22.91
N LEU A 621 -4.85 4.07 22.91
CA LEU A 621 -4.12 4.52 24.11
C LEU A 621 -3.87 6.03 24.00
N THR A 622 -4.26 6.79 25.00
CA THR A 622 -3.96 8.23 25.07
C THR A 622 -2.61 8.45 25.74
N VAL A 623 -1.74 9.23 25.11
CA VAL A 623 -0.42 9.59 25.66
C VAL A 623 -0.31 11.11 25.77
N GLN A 624 -0.20 11.60 27.00
CA GLN A 624 0.17 12.97 27.28
C GLN A 624 1.69 13.12 27.13
N LEU A 625 2.11 14.09 26.33
CA LEU A 625 3.50 14.41 26.07
C LEU A 625 3.74 15.86 26.50
N PRO A 626 4.10 16.11 27.77
CA PRO A 626 4.48 17.45 28.20
C PRO A 626 5.62 18.03 27.35
N ALA A 627 5.76 19.34 27.34
CA ALA A 627 6.83 20.03 26.65
C ALA A 627 8.21 19.43 27.00
N SER A 628 9.07 19.25 25.99
CA SER A 628 10.42 18.68 26.14
C SER A 628 10.46 17.35 26.90
N THR A 629 9.59 16.41 26.53
CA THR A 629 9.60 15.05 27.09
C THR A 629 9.71 13.98 26.01
N ARG A 630 10.12 12.80 26.44
CA ARG A 630 10.11 11.57 25.65
C ARG A 630 9.52 10.41 26.44
N ILE A 631 9.06 9.41 25.71
CA ILE A 631 8.60 8.15 26.28
C ILE A 631 8.90 7.01 25.31
N ARG A 632 9.52 5.95 25.82
CA ARG A 632 9.64 4.67 25.12
C ARG A 632 8.57 3.73 25.65
N MET A 633 7.85 3.08 24.76
CA MET A 633 6.75 2.17 25.09
C MET A 633 6.93 0.85 24.35
N THR A 634 6.75 -0.26 25.07
CA THR A 634 6.56 -1.59 24.50
C THR A 634 5.09 -1.97 24.70
N LEU A 635 4.35 -1.99 23.59
CA LEU A 635 2.94 -2.37 23.55
C LEU A 635 2.84 -3.87 23.30
N ARG A 636 2.21 -4.62 24.22
CA ARG A 636 1.81 -5.99 23.91
C ARG A 636 0.58 -5.95 23.02
N LEU A 637 0.72 -6.43 21.79
CA LEU A 637 -0.33 -6.41 20.79
C LEU A 637 -0.87 -7.82 20.55
N GLU A 638 -2.19 -7.94 20.58
CA GLU A 638 -2.90 -9.09 20.03
C GLU A 638 -3.37 -8.71 18.63
N LEU A 639 -2.71 -9.28 17.62
CA LEU A 639 -2.92 -8.90 16.23
C LEU A 639 -4.28 -9.39 15.72
N ARG A 640 -5.00 -8.50 15.04
CA ARG A 640 -6.22 -8.78 14.26
C ARG A 640 -7.36 -9.40 15.09
N THR A 641 -7.45 -9.07 16.37
CA THR A 641 -8.52 -9.54 17.27
C THR A 641 -9.83 -8.76 17.12
N ARG A 642 -9.84 -7.68 16.33
CA ARG A 642 -10.99 -6.80 16.13
C ARG A 642 -11.33 -6.67 14.65
N THR A 643 -12.61 -6.42 14.35
CA THR A 643 -13.04 -6.11 12.98
C THR A 643 -12.41 -4.80 12.52
N PRO A 644 -11.70 -4.78 11.37
CA PRO A 644 -11.11 -3.56 10.84
C PRO A 644 -12.13 -2.45 10.59
N SER A 645 -11.75 -1.19 10.83
CA SER A 645 -12.62 -0.04 10.63
C SER A 645 -11.85 1.24 10.29
N TYR A 646 -12.45 2.12 9.50
CA TYR A 646 -11.98 3.50 9.32
C TYR A 646 -12.49 4.47 10.40
N ARG A 647 -13.27 3.99 11.38
CA ARG A 647 -13.80 4.85 12.44
C ARG A 647 -12.68 5.54 13.20
N SER A 648 -12.80 6.86 13.28
CA SER A 648 -11.92 7.71 14.06
C SER A 648 -12.15 7.53 15.56
N PRO A 649 -11.12 7.65 16.42
CA PRO A 649 -11.30 7.70 17.88
C PRO A 649 -12.09 8.92 18.36
N PHE A 650 -12.43 9.86 17.46
CA PHE A 650 -13.16 11.09 17.77
C PHE A 650 -14.68 11.00 17.54
N GLY A 651 -15.17 9.91 16.94
CA GLY A 651 -16.58 9.72 16.59
C GLY A 651 -17.51 9.61 17.80
N THR A 652 -18.74 10.09 17.68
CA THR A 652 -19.80 9.92 18.67
C THR A 652 -20.45 8.54 18.54
N SER A 653 -20.60 7.82 19.65
CA SER A 653 -21.34 6.55 19.75
C SER A 653 -22.80 6.73 19.29
N ALA A 654 -23.09 6.47 18.03
CA ALA A 654 -24.47 6.42 17.53
C ALA A 654 -24.75 5.31 16.49
N ASP A 655 -23.74 4.67 15.89
CA ASP A 655 -23.96 3.64 14.86
C ASP A 655 -23.25 2.32 15.20
N ALA A 656 -23.70 1.66 16.27
CA ALA A 656 -23.61 0.21 16.31
C ALA A 656 -24.84 -0.35 15.57
N PRO A 657 -24.70 -1.13 14.49
CA PRO A 657 -25.83 -1.92 14.02
C PRO A 657 -26.16 -2.93 15.11
N ASN A 658 -27.26 -2.70 15.84
CA ASN A 658 -27.85 -3.70 16.72
C ASN A 658 -28.20 -4.92 15.87
N ALA A 659 -27.34 -5.93 15.91
CA ALA A 659 -27.70 -7.28 15.50
C ALA A 659 -28.54 -7.92 16.61
N GLU A 660 -29.80 -7.54 16.70
CA GLU A 660 -30.83 -8.31 17.41
C GLU A 660 -31.95 -8.67 16.44
N THR A 661 -31.76 -9.78 15.72
CA THR A 661 -32.89 -10.54 15.19
C THR A 661 -33.57 -11.25 16.35
N SER A 662 -34.62 -10.63 16.88
CA SER A 662 -35.67 -11.33 17.62
C SER A 662 -36.71 -11.81 16.62
N GLU A 663 -36.63 -13.10 16.27
CA GLU A 663 -37.77 -13.84 15.76
C GLU A 663 -38.84 -13.90 16.86
N GLU A 664 -40.03 -13.35 16.62
CA GLU A 664 -41.26 -14.00 17.09
C GLU A 664 -42.54 -13.52 16.36
N SER A 665 -43.22 -14.52 15.78
CA SER A 665 -44.68 -14.68 15.63
C SER A 665 -45.44 -13.96 14.49
N ALA A 666 -45.71 -14.72 13.42
CA ALA A 666 -47.08 -15.20 13.10
C ALA A 666 -47.02 -16.42 12.15
#